data_AF-A0A803T4L7-F1
#
_entry.id   AF-A0A803T4L7-F1
#
_cell.length_a   1.000
_cell.length_b   1.000
_cell.length_c   1.000
_cell.angle_alpha   90.00
_cell.angle_beta   90.00
_cell.angle_gamma   90.00
#
_symmetry.space_group_name_H-M   'P 1'
#
loop_
_entity.id
_entity.type
_entity.pdbx_description
1 polymer ?
#
loop_
_entity_poly.entity_id
_entity_poly.type
_entity_poly.pdbx_seq_one_letter_code
_entity_poly.pdbx_strand_id
1 'polypeptide(L)'
;MSQTIFRIPCSCGQVYIGTTKRSAQTRVKKHERHCRLIQPEKSAIEEHLMNQPGHRILLENTKMRINNKLKSSLEFKDNEGRIVAVKIELNSEIILICNIYAPNGPKRKFVKNLRNHINESNFNHIIIMGDFNGILDKNRDKKVNKKTKINNTLPQNFIALKNEYDLYDSWRLRNPTQLDYTFYSNRHNSWSRIDMIWTSKLIATKINKVEILTRDLSDHCAILMEINKKNINMKWRLNDNLIKKEEDIIKIKQMTKEYFKFNNIQETDPLIIWDAYKAVARGFFIQQKKLKMRIRNVNLKQLQNQIEIKEKVLKVNPGNNKIKQQLVILMNQKKNLELENLANQVKWAKQYTFENANKPGKWLARILRKKRYSQQVLKINSQGKTVYTDEEIKEEFKNYYEQLYDKERISQEETVEYLCKQKLQKITDEQRLELNKEITPEEVKGAIKDLEANKAPGIDGFIAGFYKIEQEEVISHLVKIMNLALTESTIPKTWREAEIIMIHKEGKDQSDVKNYRPIALLNSDYKIFTKILAKRLSKFLNNWIADDQSGFLPSRSTKDNIRIIIDAIEYYEQNHQKTVGFLALDAEKAFDQLNWDFVKLLLRELDIGVQFQNGINAIYTQQEAFIRVNGQTSGKFKINRGARQGCPLSPLIFILALEILLRSIREDKKLAGIKIDRQETKVRAFADDVICIIENPRDNTRLWLNKIEEFGKLAGFKINKDKSVLLTKNMTLQDQEILKKKTGLQLANKIKYLGIWIAAKNNRLLELNYMRKWKEIKKDLEEWKNLKISLLGRIATVKMSVLPKMLYLFRNIPIIRNNQLFNNWYKDIRKFVWNNKKPRIKLSTMLTPKERGGLDLPDLKLYHEACALDWIRDWANLKKVKILSLEGYNLRRGWHGYLWHDKHKIERNFGNHFVRSALLKTWTKYKRFLYEKTSLWLSPLEANQRRELGWISWPTYKEVLNWSNMKGQPEIKKLEEIQINYKNVSWLHYYQLKESFTVDKKVGFSSTNEFWDIILQRNKKVITILYNKLVEWAMEKEVIKESMLKWSRDINRPILINEWEALWNKKIKYCRATDLKENWIKTIHRWYLTPKKIALMYKNTDNKCWRCREQVGSYIHMWWSCKKVKKFWSTINLECRKILKINLECKPDHYLLGLYNIFEKENKVEAKNKENLDKIYTYLITAARLVIAKYWKHPETPTREMWIDKVMDIKNMDKLTFLIKKNTGGIMKETDWTYFEEYVEEELRR
;
A
#
# COMPACT_ATOMS: atom_id res chain seq x y z
N MET A 1 16.04 -27.69 -6.97
CA MET A 1 17.18 -27.97 -6.06
C MET A 1 17.83 -26.67 -5.64
N SER A 2 17.62 -26.31 -4.37
CA SER A 2 18.14 -25.11 -3.71
C SER A 2 19.63 -25.23 -3.41
N GLN A 3 20.38 -24.16 -3.63
CA GLN A 3 21.79 -24.06 -3.23
C GLN A 3 21.85 -23.94 -1.71
N THR A 4 22.81 -24.57 -1.03
CA THR A 4 23.04 -24.39 0.42
C THR A 4 24.45 -23.86 0.63
N ILE A 5 24.58 -22.78 1.40
CA ILE A 5 25.82 -22.04 1.61
C ILE A 5 26.08 -21.94 3.11
N PHE A 6 27.30 -22.32 3.50
CA PHE A 6 27.80 -22.35 4.86
C PHE A 6 28.88 -21.27 5.03
N ARG A 7 28.82 -20.47 6.09
CA ARG A 7 29.83 -19.44 6.37
C ARG A 7 30.12 -19.33 7.87
N ILE A 8 31.40 -19.31 8.24
CA ILE A 8 31.88 -19.12 9.62
C ILE A 8 32.46 -17.71 9.78
N PRO A 9 31.74 -16.76 10.40
CA PRO A 9 32.31 -15.48 10.85
C PRO A 9 33.11 -15.58 12.18
N CYS A 10 34.18 -14.79 12.26
CA CYS A 10 35.30 -14.79 13.21
C CYS A 10 34.99 -14.74 14.74
N SER A 11 36.01 -15.08 15.56
CA SER A 11 36.25 -14.89 17.03
C SER A 11 35.13 -15.08 18.06
N CYS A 12 33.90 -15.37 17.64
CA CYS A 12 32.75 -15.59 18.53
C CYS A 12 32.01 -16.91 18.23
N GLY A 13 32.65 -17.84 17.51
CA GLY A 13 32.13 -19.18 17.23
C GLY A 13 30.79 -19.18 16.49
N GLN A 14 30.61 -18.28 15.51
CA GLN A 14 29.31 -18.07 14.86
C GLN A 14 29.25 -18.73 13.48
N VAL A 15 28.14 -19.41 13.16
CA VAL A 15 27.93 -20.10 11.88
C VAL A 15 26.63 -19.68 11.23
N TYR A 16 26.66 -19.39 9.92
CA TYR A 16 25.48 -19.07 9.12
C TYR A 16 25.24 -20.09 8.01
N ILE A 17 23.98 -20.55 7.91
CA ILE A 17 23.52 -21.54 6.94
C ILE A 17 22.35 -20.95 6.13
N GLY A 18 22.44 -20.89 4.81
CA GLY A 18 21.34 -20.37 3.98
C GLY A 18 21.43 -20.66 2.49
N THR A 19 20.37 -20.30 1.74
CA THR A 19 20.14 -20.87 0.41
C THR A 19 20.61 -20.04 -0.80
N THR A 20 21.24 -18.87 -0.58
CA THR A 20 21.74 -17.99 -1.66
C THR A 20 22.91 -17.10 -1.21
N LYS A 21 23.94 -16.94 -2.07
CA LYS A 21 25.23 -16.27 -1.76
C LYS A 21 25.05 -14.82 -1.30
N ARG A 22 24.15 -14.08 -1.97
CA ARG A 22 23.79 -12.70 -1.63
C ARG A 22 23.07 -12.58 -0.28
N SER A 23 22.18 -13.50 0.08
CA SER A 23 21.43 -13.40 1.34
C SER A 23 22.29 -13.68 2.56
N ALA A 24 23.24 -14.62 2.44
CA ALA A 24 24.19 -14.98 3.48
C ALA A 24 25.18 -13.84 3.74
N GLN A 25 25.84 -13.33 2.70
CA GLN A 25 26.78 -12.21 2.83
C GLN A 25 26.13 -10.95 3.42
N THR A 26 24.90 -10.64 3.02
CA THR A 26 24.18 -9.45 3.51
C THR A 26 23.70 -9.60 4.96
N ARG A 27 23.30 -10.81 5.39
CA ARG A 27 22.84 -11.08 6.77
C ARG A 27 24.00 -11.26 7.75
N VAL A 28 25.11 -11.87 7.31
CA VAL A 28 26.35 -11.99 8.10
C VAL A 28 26.97 -10.62 8.35
N LYS A 29 27.12 -9.77 7.31
CA LYS A 29 27.57 -8.36 7.48
C LYS A 29 26.64 -7.54 8.42
N LYS A 30 25.37 -7.93 8.53
CA LYS A 30 24.37 -7.28 9.41
C LYS A 30 24.45 -7.78 10.86
N HIS A 31 24.92 -9.01 11.09
CA HIS A 31 25.04 -9.65 12.39
C HIS A 31 26.45 -9.47 13.01
N GLU A 32 27.51 -9.45 12.20
CA GLU A 32 28.85 -8.95 12.59
C GLU A 32 28.77 -7.48 13.05
N ARG A 33 27.89 -6.68 12.43
CA ARG A 33 27.53 -5.33 12.91
C ARG A 33 26.71 -5.33 14.20
N HIS A 34 25.97 -6.38 14.50
CA HIS A 34 25.17 -6.48 15.72
C HIS A 34 26.02 -6.82 16.94
N CYS A 35 27.01 -7.72 16.79
CA CYS A 35 27.94 -8.04 17.88
C CYS A 35 28.78 -6.81 18.29
N ARG A 36 29.07 -5.89 17.36
CA ARG A 36 29.73 -4.60 17.65
C ARG A 36 28.91 -3.60 18.45
N LEU A 37 27.58 -3.71 18.44
CA LEU A 37 26.71 -2.76 19.14
C LEU A 37 26.38 -3.21 20.58
N ILE A 38 26.77 -4.43 20.96
CA ILE A 38 26.50 -4.98 22.29
C ILE A 38 27.48 -4.45 23.34
N GLN A 39 28.62 -3.88 22.96
CA GLN A 39 29.56 -3.27 23.92
C GLN A 39 29.31 -1.79 24.26
N PRO A 40 28.39 -1.05 23.60
CA PRO A 40 27.90 0.17 24.26
C PRO A 40 26.39 0.47 24.24
N GLU A 41 25.46 -0.30 23.66
CA GLU A 41 24.02 0.07 23.75
C GLU A 41 23.05 -1.13 23.78
N LYS A 42 22.66 -1.58 24.99
CA LYS A 42 21.49 -2.44 25.23
C LYS A 42 20.20 -1.60 25.13
N SER A 43 19.34 -1.88 24.15
CA SER A 43 17.86 -1.70 24.21
C SER A 43 17.21 -1.68 22.81
N ALA A 44 17.77 -0.99 21.82
CA ALA A 44 17.05 -0.72 20.57
C ALA A 44 17.27 -1.75 19.44
N ILE A 45 18.39 -2.46 19.43
CA ILE A 45 18.75 -3.35 18.31
C ILE A 45 18.28 -4.79 18.55
N GLU A 46 18.15 -5.21 19.81
CA GLU A 46 17.48 -6.46 20.20
C GLU A 46 16.03 -6.48 19.69
N GLU A 47 15.35 -5.34 19.75
CA GLU A 47 13.98 -5.21 19.25
C GLU A 47 13.85 -5.42 17.73
N HIS A 48 14.89 -5.12 16.95
CA HIS A 48 14.84 -5.18 15.48
C HIS A 48 15.30 -6.53 14.91
N LEU A 49 16.14 -7.27 15.64
CA LEU A 49 16.63 -8.57 15.19
C LEU A 49 15.76 -9.75 15.60
N MET A 50 14.92 -9.61 16.63
CA MET A 50 13.87 -10.60 16.94
C MET A 50 12.79 -10.71 15.85
N ASN A 51 12.67 -9.73 14.96
CA ASN A 51 11.66 -9.71 13.89
C ASN A 51 12.15 -10.25 12.53
N GLN A 52 13.34 -10.87 12.46
CA GLN A 52 13.79 -11.54 11.24
C GLN A 52 13.41 -13.02 11.25
N PRO A 53 12.75 -13.55 10.21
CA PRO A 53 12.48 -14.98 10.11
C PRO A 53 13.81 -15.73 9.84
N GLY A 54 14.37 -16.27 10.93
CA GLY A 54 15.54 -17.14 11.07
C GLY A 54 15.38 -17.88 12.41
N HIS A 55 15.41 -19.22 12.47
CA HIS A 55 15.59 -19.91 13.74
C HIS A 55 16.99 -19.57 14.25
N ARG A 56 17.05 -18.92 15.42
CA ARG A 56 18.28 -18.46 16.04
C ARG A 56 18.43 -19.28 17.31
N ILE A 57 19.44 -20.15 17.33
CA ILE A 57 19.81 -20.90 18.53
C ILE A 57 20.99 -20.13 19.13
N LEU A 58 20.76 -19.57 20.33
CA LEU A 58 21.71 -18.74 21.05
C LEU A 58 22.23 -19.50 22.26
N LEU A 59 23.55 -19.63 22.41
CA LEU A 59 24.22 -20.04 23.65
C LEU A 59 25.32 -19.03 24.01
N GLU A 60 25.79 -19.11 25.26
CA GLU A 60 26.69 -18.12 25.87
C GLU A 60 27.99 -17.89 25.07
N ASN A 61 28.56 -18.95 24.47
CA ASN A 61 29.87 -18.88 23.81
C ASN A 61 29.90 -19.27 22.30
N THR A 62 28.85 -19.92 21.75
CA THR A 62 28.73 -20.30 20.32
C THR A 62 27.34 -19.95 19.76
N LYS A 63 27.25 -19.56 18.47
CA LYS A 63 25.94 -19.19 17.86
C LYS A 63 25.77 -19.76 16.46
N MET A 64 24.68 -20.47 16.21
CA MET A 64 24.34 -20.95 14.86
C MET A 64 23.04 -20.34 14.36
N ARG A 65 23.05 -19.93 13.08
CA ARG A 65 21.90 -19.27 12.45
C ARG A 65 21.52 -19.96 11.14
N ILE A 66 20.27 -20.40 11.09
CA ILE A 66 19.73 -21.16 9.96
C ILE A 66 18.63 -20.36 9.26
N ASN A 67 18.57 -20.48 7.94
CA ASN A 67 17.52 -19.88 7.14
C ASN A 67 16.19 -20.65 7.32
N ASN A 68 15.09 -19.94 7.60
CA ASN A 68 13.74 -20.53 7.79
C ASN A 68 13.18 -21.33 6.61
N LYS A 69 13.83 -21.27 5.46
CA LYS A 69 13.47 -22.08 4.29
C LYS A 69 13.99 -23.52 4.37
N LEU A 70 14.91 -23.79 5.29
CA LEU A 70 15.44 -25.12 5.57
C LEU A 70 14.75 -25.63 6.83
N LYS A 71 14.10 -26.80 6.73
CA LYS A 71 13.52 -27.48 7.89
C LYS A 71 14.68 -27.90 8.78
N SER A 72 14.71 -27.38 10.01
CA SER A 72 15.83 -27.54 10.93
C SER A 72 15.37 -27.64 12.38
N SER A 73 16.02 -28.50 13.16
CA SER A 73 15.73 -28.75 14.58
C SER A 73 17.03 -28.83 15.39
N LEU A 74 17.06 -28.18 16.56
CA LEU A 74 18.16 -28.35 17.50
C LEU A 74 18.21 -29.82 17.95
N GLU A 75 19.38 -30.44 17.83
CA GLU A 75 19.58 -31.84 18.25
C GLU A 75 20.14 -31.88 19.68
N PHE A 76 21.33 -31.32 19.88
CA PHE A 76 21.96 -31.27 21.20
C PHE A 76 22.84 -30.02 21.36
N LYS A 77 23.13 -29.71 22.62
CA LYS A 77 24.05 -28.68 23.05
C LYS A 77 24.77 -29.15 24.31
N ASP A 78 25.99 -28.67 24.52
CA ASP A 78 26.68 -28.89 25.79
C ASP A 78 26.32 -27.81 26.83
N ASN A 79 26.55 -28.13 28.11
CA ASN A 79 26.26 -27.22 29.22
C ASN A 79 27.23 -26.03 29.29
N GLU A 80 28.42 -26.14 28.69
CA GLU A 80 29.44 -25.07 28.65
C GLU A 80 29.30 -24.13 27.44
N GLY A 81 28.34 -24.40 26.55
CA GLY A 81 28.08 -23.60 25.35
C GLY A 81 29.20 -23.63 24.30
N ARG A 82 29.99 -24.71 24.26
CA ARG A 82 31.09 -24.93 23.30
C ARG A 82 30.69 -25.82 22.12
N ILE A 83 29.56 -26.52 22.19
CA ILE A 83 29.02 -27.40 21.13
C ILE A 83 27.55 -27.05 20.87
N VAL A 84 27.22 -26.85 19.60
CA VAL A 84 25.83 -26.73 19.14
C VAL A 84 25.62 -27.58 17.90
N ALA A 85 24.71 -28.54 17.97
CA ALA A 85 24.36 -29.40 16.85
C ALA A 85 22.91 -29.21 16.39
N VAL A 86 22.69 -29.11 15.08
CA VAL A 86 21.36 -28.98 14.48
C VAL A 86 21.23 -29.96 13.32
N LYS A 87 20.08 -30.64 13.27
CA LYS A 87 19.67 -31.40 12.10
C LYS A 87 19.00 -30.49 11.08
N ILE A 88 19.38 -30.65 9.83
CA ILE A 88 18.70 -30.03 8.70
C ILE A 88 18.24 -31.10 7.72
N GLU A 89 17.04 -30.95 7.19
CA GLU A 89 16.48 -31.86 6.19
C GLU A 89 16.63 -31.24 4.79
N LEU A 90 17.33 -31.94 3.90
CA LEU A 90 17.63 -31.50 2.53
C LEU A 90 17.36 -32.66 1.57
N ASN A 91 16.35 -32.52 0.70
CA ASN A 91 15.93 -33.56 -0.27
C ASN A 91 15.68 -34.94 0.39
N SER A 92 15.02 -34.96 1.55
CA SER A 92 14.76 -36.17 2.35
C SER A 92 15.98 -36.83 3.02
N GLU A 93 17.18 -36.23 2.93
CA GLU A 93 18.37 -36.62 3.71
C GLU A 93 18.50 -35.71 4.95
N ILE A 94 18.83 -36.30 6.10
CA ILE A 94 19.11 -35.60 7.36
C ILE A 94 20.60 -35.31 7.47
N ILE A 95 20.98 -34.04 7.50
CA ILE A 95 22.36 -33.60 7.71
C ILE A 95 22.49 -33.03 9.13
N LEU A 96 23.35 -33.65 9.95
CA LEU A 96 23.74 -33.13 11.25
C LEU A 96 24.87 -32.11 11.08
N ILE A 97 24.68 -30.91 11.64
CA ILE A 97 25.67 -29.85 11.60
C ILE A 97 26.09 -29.49 13.01
N CYS A 98 27.34 -29.78 13.33
CA CYS A 98 27.96 -29.51 14.63
C CYS A 98 28.89 -28.30 14.51
N ASN A 99 28.56 -27.22 15.23
CA ASN A 99 29.46 -26.09 15.42
C ASN A 99 30.21 -26.22 16.74
N ILE A 100 31.54 -26.12 16.71
CA ILE A 100 32.40 -26.35 17.88
C ILE A 100 33.31 -25.15 18.21
N TYR A 101 33.59 -24.98 19.50
CA TYR A 101 34.64 -24.10 20.03
C TYR A 101 35.51 -24.88 21.02
N ALA A 102 36.60 -25.46 20.52
CA ALA A 102 37.44 -26.36 21.32
C ALA A 102 38.21 -25.60 22.43
N PRO A 103 38.45 -26.18 23.62
CA PRO A 103 39.24 -25.54 24.68
C PRO A 103 40.69 -25.27 24.27
N ASN A 104 41.30 -24.20 24.79
CA ASN A 104 42.76 -23.97 24.67
C ASN A 104 43.62 -24.97 25.49
N GLY A 105 43.02 -25.65 26.49
CA GLY A 105 43.67 -26.64 27.36
C GLY A 105 43.41 -28.12 26.96
N PRO A 106 43.40 -29.08 27.91
CA PRO A 106 43.25 -30.51 27.59
C PRO A 106 41.89 -30.83 26.94
N LYS A 107 41.91 -31.22 25.65
CA LYS A 107 40.71 -31.41 24.82
C LYS A 107 40.10 -32.82 24.92
N ARG A 108 40.65 -33.74 25.74
CA ARG A 108 40.23 -35.16 25.79
C ARG A 108 38.78 -35.33 26.26
N LYS A 109 38.38 -34.63 27.34
CA LYS A 109 37.00 -34.66 27.87
C LYS A 109 36.01 -34.04 26.86
N PHE A 110 36.42 -32.97 26.19
CA PHE A 110 35.62 -32.30 25.15
C PHE A 110 35.33 -33.22 23.95
N VAL A 111 36.35 -33.89 23.41
CA VAL A 111 36.20 -34.81 22.28
C VAL A 111 35.36 -36.03 22.66
N LYS A 112 35.57 -36.59 23.86
CA LYS A 112 34.73 -37.70 24.37
C LYS A 112 33.27 -37.29 24.47
N ASN A 113 33.01 -36.08 24.97
CA ASN A 113 31.65 -35.55 25.08
C ASN A 113 31.01 -35.31 23.70
N LEU A 114 31.76 -34.72 22.76
CA LEU A 114 31.30 -34.52 21.38
C LEU A 114 30.98 -35.86 20.69
N ARG A 115 31.82 -36.89 20.89
CA ARG A 115 31.64 -38.24 20.34
C ARG A 115 30.36 -38.90 20.86
N ASN A 116 30.12 -38.85 22.17
CA ASN A 116 28.93 -39.43 22.78
C ASN A 116 27.64 -38.80 22.22
N HIS A 117 27.58 -37.47 22.15
CA HIS A 117 26.41 -36.78 21.62
C HIS A 117 26.17 -37.04 20.12
N ILE A 118 27.24 -37.20 19.32
CA ILE A 118 27.10 -37.57 17.90
C ILE A 118 26.56 -39.00 17.79
N ASN A 119 27.05 -39.95 18.59
CA ASN A 119 26.58 -41.34 18.59
C ASN A 119 25.09 -41.48 18.96
N GLU A 120 24.58 -40.61 19.83
CA GLU A 120 23.17 -40.60 20.24
C GLU A 120 22.24 -39.97 19.18
N SER A 121 22.80 -39.39 18.12
CA SER A 121 22.03 -38.63 17.11
C SER A 121 21.83 -39.43 15.82
N ASN A 122 20.59 -39.58 15.36
CA ASN A 122 20.31 -40.22 14.07
C ASN A 122 20.43 -39.25 12.87
N PHE A 123 21.40 -39.44 11.97
CA PHE A 123 21.64 -38.59 10.79
C PHE A 123 22.20 -39.39 9.60
N ASN A 124 21.95 -38.91 8.37
CA ASN A 124 22.52 -39.51 7.15
C ASN A 124 23.93 -38.97 6.84
N HIS A 125 24.16 -37.67 7.08
CA HIS A 125 25.45 -37.03 6.84
C HIS A 125 25.81 -36.06 7.96
N ILE A 126 27.11 -35.82 8.15
CA ILE A 126 27.61 -34.91 9.18
C ILE A 126 28.55 -33.84 8.62
N ILE A 127 28.45 -32.64 9.19
CA ILE A 127 29.39 -31.54 9.02
C ILE A 127 29.82 -31.03 10.39
N ILE A 128 31.11 -31.08 10.69
CA ILE A 128 31.71 -30.48 11.89
C ILE A 128 32.47 -29.24 11.48
N MET A 129 32.20 -28.10 12.11
CA MET A 129 32.84 -26.84 11.74
C MET A 129 33.03 -25.93 12.95
N GLY A 130 33.99 -25.00 12.87
CA GLY A 130 34.21 -24.01 13.93
C GLY A 130 35.69 -23.80 14.26
N ASP A 131 35.96 -23.38 15.49
CA ASP A 131 37.31 -23.13 15.99
C ASP A 131 37.82 -24.36 16.77
N PHE A 132 38.85 -24.99 16.24
CA PHE A 132 39.45 -26.20 16.81
C PHE A 132 40.58 -25.88 17.79
N ASN A 133 40.97 -24.60 17.94
CA ASN A 133 42.06 -24.11 18.78
C ASN A 133 43.35 -24.93 18.66
N GLY A 134 43.62 -25.48 17.47
CA GLY A 134 44.75 -26.35 17.20
C GLY A 134 44.93 -26.58 15.71
N ILE A 135 46.17 -26.81 15.28
CA ILE A 135 46.53 -27.02 13.87
C ILE A 135 46.59 -28.51 13.53
N LEU A 136 46.22 -28.87 12.30
CA LEU A 136 46.26 -30.25 11.82
C LEU A 136 47.67 -30.65 11.37
N ASP A 137 48.33 -29.79 10.58
CA ASP A 137 49.70 -30.02 10.06
C ASP A 137 50.65 -28.87 10.45
N LYS A 138 51.73 -29.17 11.17
CA LYS A 138 52.69 -28.16 11.65
C LYS A 138 53.38 -27.39 10.53
N ASN A 139 53.69 -28.05 9.42
CA ASN A 139 54.48 -27.48 8.33
C ASN A 139 53.60 -26.65 7.37
N ARG A 140 52.30 -26.95 7.33
CA ARG A 140 51.37 -26.40 6.33
C ARG A 140 50.32 -25.45 6.91
N ASP A 141 49.99 -25.58 8.19
CA ASP A 141 48.92 -24.83 8.86
C ASP A 141 49.44 -23.80 9.87
N LYS A 142 50.76 -23.58 9.98
CA LYS A 142 51.36 -22.54 10.83
C LYS A 142 52.61 -21.92 10.22
N LYS A 143 52.75 -20.59 10.32
CA LYS A 143 53.95 -19.84 9.92
C LYS A 143 54.52 -19.07 11.11
N VAL A 144 55.80 -19.28 11.44
CA VAL A 144 56.48 -18.79 12.66
C VAL A 144 57.70 -17.93 12.33
N ASN A 145 57.96 -16.87 13.11
CA ASN A 145 59.26 -16.18 13.15
C ASN A 145 60.15 -16.80 14.25
N LYS A 146 61.43 -17.07 13.92
CA LYS A 146 62.43 -17.98 14.54
C LYS A 146 62.64 -18.05 16.08
N LYS A 147 61.76 -17.56 16.98
CA LYS A 147 62.04 -17.55 18.45
C LYS A 147 60.96 -18.07 19.41
N THR A 148 59.94 -18.83 18.99
CA THR A 148 58.98 -19.45 19.96
C THR A 148 58.56 -20.88 19.60
N LYS A 149 58.94 -21.87 20.42
CA LYS A 149 58.45 -23.27 20.37
C LYS A 149 57.19 -23.40 21.26
N ILE A 150 56.00 -23.25 20.69
CA ILE A 150 54.74 -23.66 21.33
C ILE A 150 54.05 -24.72 20.42
N ASN A 151 53.87 -25.93 20.96
CA ASN A 151 53.21 -27.07 20.31
C ASN A 151 51.68 -27.00 20.48
N ASN A 152 50.96 -26.41 19.53
CA ASN A 152 49.48 -26.36 19.49
C ASN A 152 48.87 -27.29 18.42
N THR A 153 49.40 -28.52 18.26
CA THR A 153 48.79 -29.51 17.36
C THR A 153 47.48 -30.04 17.91
N LEU A 154 46.56 -30.41 17.01
CA LEU A 154 45.35 -31.12 17.37
C LEU A 154 45.69 -32.46 18.07
N PRO A 155 45.11 -32.75 19.25
CA PRO A 155 45.36 -34.00 19.95
C PRO A 155 44.86 -35.22 19.16
N GLN A 156 45.50 -36.38 19.37
CA GLN A 156 45.21 -37.64 18.67
C GLN A 156 43.72 -38.03 18.69
N ASN A 157 43.00 -37.67 19.74
CA ASN A 157 41.56 -37.94 19.86
C ASN A 157 40.71 -37.24 18.77
N PHE A 158 41.11 -36.04 18.32
CA PHE A 158 40.43 -35.38 17.20
C PHE A 158 40.72 -36.06 15.86
N ILE A 159 41.92 -36.62 15.70
CA ILE A 159 42.30 -37.40 14.52
C ILE A 159 41.53 -38.72 14.51
N ALA A 160 41.40 -39.39 15.67
CA ALA A 160 40.58 -40.57 15.84
C ALA A 160 39.11 -40.30 15.51
N LEU A 161 38.52 -39.21 16.03
CA LEU A 161 37.15 -38.79 15.70
C LEU A 161 36.99 -38.51 14.19
N LYS A 162 37.96 -37.83 13.57
CA LYS A 162 37.93 -37.54 12.14
C LYS A 162 37.94 -38.82 11.31
N ASN A 163 38.71 -39.83 11.70
CA ASN A 163 38.81 -41.11 11.00
C ASN A 163 37.58 -42.00 11.23
N GLU A 164 37.05 -42.04 12.47
CA GLU A 164 35.88 -42.83 12.85
C GLU A 164 34.61 -42.45 12.08
N TYR A 165 34.40 -41.15 11.83
CA TYR A 165 33.23 -40.64 11.10
C TYR A 165 33.53 -40.31 9.63
N ASP A 166 34.65 -40.80 9.09
CA ASP A 166 35.12 -40.58 7.70
C ASP A 166 35.02 -39.11 7.23
N LEU A 167 35.58 -38.21 8.05
CA LEU A 167 35.50 -36.77 7.85
C LEU A 167 36.72 -36.25 7.09
N TYR A 168 36.46 -35.42 6.08
CA TYR A 168 37.48 -34.77 5.27
C TYR A 168 37.51 -33.26 5.55
N ASP A 169 38.71 -32.69 5.64
CA ASP A 169 38.90 -31.24 5.71
C ASP A 169 38.55 -30.61 4.35
N SER A 170 37.37 -29.98 4.28
CA SER A 170 36.78 -29.50 3.03
C SER A 170 37.63 -28.43 2.34
N TRP A 171 38.37 -27.61 3.10
CA TRP A 171 39.22 -26.58 2.51
C TRP A 171 40.53 -27.17 1.97
N ARG A 172 41.15 -28.08 2.72
CA ARG A 172 42.40 -28.75 2.30
C ARG A 172 42.17 -29.70 1.12
N LEU A 173 41.01 -30.36 1.05
CA LEU A 173 40.59 -31.20 -0.08
C LEU A 173 40.50 -30.39 -1.40
N ARG A 174 40.00 -29.15 -1.34
CA ARG A 174 39.85 -28.29 -2.53
C ARG A 174 41.09 -27.46 -2.82
N ASN A 175 41.98 -27.27 -1.84
CA ASN A 175 43.21 -26.49 -1.97
C ASN A 175 44.42 -27.29 -1.45
N PRO A 176 44.79 -28.39 -2.14
CA PRO A 176 45.76 -29.36 -1.64
C PRO A 176 47.20 -28.87 -1.62
N THR A 177 47.55 -27.76 -2.29
CA THR A 177 48.92 -27.20 -2.34
C THR A 177 49.01 -25.78 -1.76
N GLN A 178 47.88 -25.12 -1.51
CA GLN A 178 47.83 -23.72 -1.09
C GLN A 178 48.12 -23.55 0.41
N LEU A 179 48.94 -22.56 0.77
CA LEU A 179 49.20 -22.17 2.16
C LEU A 179 48.43 -20.89 2.50
N ASP A 180 47.36 -21.02 3.28
CA ASP A 180 46.55 -19.89 3.74
C ASP A 180 46.04 -20.16 5.16
N TYR A 181 45.80 -19.10 5.94
CA TYR A 181 45.67 -19.16 7.39
C TYR A 181 44.41 -18.46 7.89
N THR A 182 43.82 -18.98 8.97
CA THR A 182 42.55 -18.46 9.49
C THR A 182 42.70 -17.56 10.70
N PHE A 183 43.88 -17.47 11.33
CA PHE A 183 44.09 -16.70 12.56
C PHE A 183 45.46 -16.01 12.59
N TYR A 184 45.50 -14.78 13.12
CA TYR A 184 46.71 -14.02 13.40
C TYR A 184 46.85 -13.71 14.89
N SER A 185 47.93 -14.18 15.50
CA SER A 185 48.25 -13.85 16.90
C SER A 185 49.04 -12.54 16.99
N ASN A 186 48.42 -11.47 17.54
CA ASN A 186 49.13 -10.22 17.82
C ASN A 186 50.27 -10.38 18.83
N ARG A 187 50.08 -11.24 19.84
CA ARG A 187 51.07 -11.49 20.91
C ARG A 187 52.32 -12.23 20.39
N HIS A 188 52.14 -13.09 19.40
CA HIS A 188 53.21 -13.98 18.90
C HIS A 188 53.62 -13.69 17.45
N ASN A 189 53.05 -12.66 16.81
CA ASN A 189 53.26 -12.30 15.39
C ASN A 189 53.30 -13.52 14.45
N SER A 190 52.35 -14.44 14.61
CA SER A 190 52.30 -15.70 13.84
C SER A 190 50.92 -15.94 13.24
N TRP A 191 50.90 -16.69 12.13
CA TRP A 191 49.68 -17.09 11.43
C TRP A 191 49.43 -18.58 11.62
N SER A 192 48.20 -18.97 11.92
CA SER A 192 47.79 -20.37 12.03
C SER A 192 46.41 -20.64 11.45
N ARG A 193 46.16 -21.86 10.95
CA ARG A 193 44.85 -22.34 10.51
C ARG A 193 44.22 -23.20 11.60
N ILE A 194 43.38 -22.57 12.42
CA ILE A 194 42.71 -23.21 13.57
C ILE A 194 41.19 -23.31 13.38
N ASP A 195 40.64 -22.57 12.41
CA ASP A 195 39.25 -22.67 12.00
C ASP A 195 39.14 -23.65 10.83
N MET A 196 38.25 -24.64 10.92
CA MET A 196 38.12 -25.69 9.89
C MET A 196 36.67 -26.09 9.65
N ILE A 197 36.43 -26.69 8.48
CA ILE A 197 35.16 -27.34 8.10
C ILE A 197 35.51 -28.78 7.71
N TRP A 198 34.97 -29.73 8.45
CA TRP A 198 35.09 -31.16 8.22
C TRP A 198 33.75 -31.72 7.75
N THR A 199 33.75 -32.44 6.63
CA THR A 199 32.53 -32.98 6.00
C THR A 199 32.68 -34.47 5.71
N SER A 200 31.60 -35.22 5.86
CA SER A 200 31.50 -36.60 5.34
C SER A 200 31.77 -36.67 3.83
N LYS A 201 32.24 -37.82 3.35
CA LYS A 201 32.64 -38.09 1.95
C LYS A 201 31.61 -37.65 0.89
N LEU A 202 30.33 -37.99 1.08
CA LEU A 202 29.25 -37.66 0.14
C LEU A 202 28.93 -36.16 0.08
N ILE A 203 29.14 -35.42 1.17
CA ILE A 203 29.00 -33.97 1.15
C ILE A 203 30.21 -33.35 0.45
N ALA A 204 31.42 -33.86 0.70
CA ALA A 204 32.66 -33.37 0.11
C ALA A 204 32.65 -33.37 -1.42
N THR A 205 32.03 -34.38 -2.05
CA THR A 205 31.85 -34.47 -3.51
C THR A 205 30.88 -33.41 -4.05
N LYS A 206 29.85 -33.03 -3.28
CA LYS A 206 28.83 -32.03 -3.63
C LYS A 206 29.29 -30.57 -3.45
N ILE A 207 30.52 -30.34 -2.97
CA ILE A 207 31.08 -28.99 -2.75
C ILE A 207 31.51 -28.34 -4.07
N ASN A 208 30.94 -27.17 -4.38
CA ASN A 208 31.33 -26.37 -5.55
C ASN A 208 32.57 -25.50 -5.27
N LYS A 209 32.70 -24.95 -4.05
CA LYS A 209 33.79 -24.00 -3.69
C LYS A 209 33.98 -23.88 -2.18
N VAL A 210 35.24 -23.79 -1.71
CA VAL A 210 35.59 -23.44 -0.32
C VAL A 210 36.74 -22.42 -0.31
N GLU A 211 36.55 -21.26 0.33
CA GLU A 211 37.53 -20.16 0.37
C GLU A 211 37.70 -19.59 1.79
N ILE A 212 38.95 -19.29 2.15
CA ILE A 212 39.29 -18.42 3.28
C ILE A 212 39.22 -16.98 2.80
N LEU A 213 38.46 -16.15 3.49
CA LEU A 213 38.22 -14.76 3.13
C LEU A 213 39.22 -13.84 3.85
N THR A 214 39.59 -12.73 3.21
CA THR A 214 40.48 -11.73 3.80
C THR A 214 39.97 -11.23 5.15
N ARG A 215 40.90 -10.98 6.07
CA ARG A 215 40.63 -10.42 7.39
C ARG A 215 39.91 -9.07 7.26
N ASP A 216 38.79 -8.91 7.95
CA ASP A 216 38.03 -7.65 7.94
C ASP A 216 38.28 -6.89 9.25
N LEU A 217 37.79 -7.39 10.40
CA LEU A 217 37.83 -6.68 11.70
C LEU A 217 38.11 -7.58 12.93
N SER A 218 38.53 -8.83 12.74
CA SER A 218 38.99 -9.73 13.80
C SER A 218 40.35 -10.28 13.42
N ASP A 219 41.09 -10.75 14.41
CA ASP A 219 42.24 -11.65 14.28
C ASP A 219 41.98 -12.95 13.49
N HIS A 220 40.72 -13.35 13.25
CA HIS A 220 40.38 -14.50 12.38
C HIS A 220 39.85 -14.11 10.98
N CYS A 221 40.15 -14.96 9.99
CA CYS A 221 39.63 -14.96 8.63
C CYS A 221 38.41 -15.88 8.51
N ALA A 222 37.36 -15.45 7.82
CA ALA A 222 36.12 -16.23 7.68
C ALA A 222 36.24 -17.32 6.60
N ILE A 223 35.61 -18.48 6.80
CA ILE A 223 35.56 -19.57 5.80
C ILE A 223 34.18 -19.60 5.13
N LEU A 224 34.15 -19.72 3.79
CA LEU A 224 32.93 -19.82 2.98
C LEU A 224 32.91 -21.15 2.20
N MET A 225 31.83 -21.92 2.30
CA MET A 225 31.60 -23.16 1.54
C MET A 225 30.26 -23.14 0.77
N GLU A 226 30.27 -23.55 -0.50
CA GLU A 226 29.11 -23.58 -1.42
C GLU A 226 28.79 -25.00 -1.91
N ILE A 227 27.51 -25.40 -1.89
CA ILE A 227 27.02 -26.75 -2.28
C ILE A 227 25.82 -26.66 -3.27
N ASN A 228 25.89 -27.38 -4.40
CA ASN A 228 24.86 -27.62 -5.45
C ASN A 228 24.11 -26.39 -6.04
N LYS A 229 24.55 -25.85 -7.19
CA LYS A 229 24.04 -24.62 -7.81
C LYS A 229 23.03 -24.84 -8.97
N LYS A 230 21.70 -24.57 -8.81
CA LYS A 230 20.76 -24.31 -9.95
C LYS A 230 20.49 -22.81 -10.16
N ASN A 231 20.37 -22.38 -11.42
CA ASN A 231 20.14 -20.98 -11.82
C ASN A 231 18.64 -20.60 -11.76
N ILE A 232 18.30 -19.55 -11.01
CA ILE A 232 16.98 -18.91 -11.10
C ILE A 232 17.07 -17.82 -12.16
N ASN A 233 16.36 -17.99 -13.28
CA ASN A 233 16.28 -16.98 -14.33
C ASN A 233 15.39 -15.82 -13.86
N MET A 234 16.03 -14.76 -13.37
CA MET A 234 15.35 -13.50 -13.03
C MET A 234 15.04 -12.73 -14.31
N LYS A 235 13.75 -12.45 -14.54
CA LYS A 235 13.28 -11.60 -15.65
C LYS A 235 13.96 -10.23 -15.60
N TRP A 236 14.35 -9.74 -16.78
CA TRP A 236 14.86 -8.38 -16.88
C TRP A 236 13.73 -7.37 -16.63
N ARG A 237 14.01 -6.40 -15.77
CA ARG A 237 13.16 -5.25 -15.50
C ARG A 237 14.05 -4.04 -15.48
N LEU A 238 13.64 -2.96 -16.14
CA LEU A 238 14.34 -1.69 -16.08
C LEU A 238 14.50 -1.27 -14.62
N ASN A 239 15.74 -1.00 -14.22
CA ASN A 239 16.05 -0.51 -12.90
C ASN A 239 15.80 0.99 -12.86
N ASP A 240 14.84 1.42 -12.04
CA ASP A 240 14.47 2.83 -11.87
C ASP A 240 15.68 3.74 -11.57
N ASN A 241 16.79 3.22 -11.03
CA ASN A 241 17.99 4.03 -10.77
C ASN A 241 18.78 4.42 -12.03
N LEU A 242 18.53 3.77 -13.17
CA LEU A 242 19.18 4.10 -14.44
C LEU A 242 18.50 5.24 -15.18
N ILE A 243 17.35 5.70 -14.70
CA ILE A 243 16.51 6.74 -15.32
C ILE A 243 16.30 7.92 -14.36
N LYS A 244 17.25 8.15 -13.44
CA LYS A 244 17.14 9.18 -12.39
C LYS A 244 18.17 10.28 -12.48
N LYS A 245 19.38 9.98 -12.97
CA LYS A 245 20.42 11.01 -13.13
C LYS A 245 20.21 11.74 -14.44
N GLU A 246 20.46 13.04 -14.42
CA GLU A 246 20.33 13.91 -15.59
C GLU A 246 21.25 13.47 -16.74
N GLU A 247 22.51 13.13 -16.43
CA GLU A 247 23.46 12.53 -17.39
C GLU A 247 22.94 11.25 -18.04
N ASP A 248 22.24 10.39 -17.28
CA ASP A 248 21.69 9.16 -17.84
C ASP A 248 20.50 9.48 -18.76
N ILE A 249 19.65 10.43 -18.36
CA ILE A 249 18.49 10.87 -19.15
C ILE A 249 18.94 11.44 -20.49
N ILE A 250 19.96 12.31 -20.50
CA ILE A 250 20.50 12.89 -21.74
C ILE A 250 21.01 11.78 -22.66
N LYS A 251 21.75 10.81 -22.13
CA LYS A 251 22.25 9.67 -22.92
C LYS A 251 21.13 8.79 -23.48
N ILE A 252 20.04 8.61 -22.74
CA ILE A 252 18.89 7.83 -23.23
C ILE A 252 18.22 8.60 -24.36
N LYS A 253 17.93 9.90 -24.20
CA LYS A 253 17.35 10.74 -25.25
C LYS A 253 18.21 10.76 -26.52
N GLN A 254 19.52 10.90 -26.37
CA GLN A 254 20.49 10.84 -27.48
C GLN A 254 20.40 9.51 -28.22
N MET A 255 20.45 8.39 -27.50
CA MET A 255 20.33 7.04 -28.08
C MET A 255 18.99 6.84 -28.80
N THR A 256 17.90 7.34 -28.21
CA THR A 256 16.58 7.30 -28.84
C THR A 256 16.57 8.08 -30.17
N LYS A 257 17.09 9.32 -30.17
CA LYS A 257 17.18 10.15 -31.39
C LYS A 257 18.03 9.50 -32.48
N GLU A 258 19.22 9.02 -32.13
CA GLU A 258 20.13 8.36 -33.07
C GLU A 258 19.48 7.12 -33.68
N TYR A 259 18.87 6.27 -32.84
CA TYR A 259 18.19 5.07 -33.33
C TYR A 259 17.13 5.42 -34.38
N PHE A 260 16.20 6.32 -34.06
CA PHE A 260 15.14 6.66 -35.01
C PHE A 260 15.65 7.45 -36.22
N LYS A 261 16.70 8.25 -36.09
CA LYS A 261 17.33 8.94 -37.23
C LYS A 261 17.88 7.96 -38.27
N PHE A 262 18.52 6.87 -37.84
CA PHE A 262 19.15 5.91 -38.75
C PHE A 262 18.21 4.81 -39.25
N ASN A 263 17.15 4.48 -38.48
CA ASN A 263 16.30 3.31 -38.76
C ASN A 263 14.91 3.67 -39.31
N ASN A 264 14.52 4.94 -39.29
CA ASN A 264 13.22 5.37 -39.84
C ASN A 264 13.30 5.58 -41.37
N ILE A 265 13.63 4.50 -42.08
CA ILE A 265 13.70 4.43 -43.55
C ILE A 265 12.31 4.07 -44.09
N GLN A 266 11.89 4.66 -45.21
CA GLN A 266 10.53 4.48 -45.77
C GLN A 266 10.15 3.02 -46.08
N GLU A 267 11.12 2.15 -46.38
CA GLU A 267 10.89 0.76 -46.77
C GLU A 267 10.63 -0.20 -45.59
N THR A 268 10.99 0.19 -44.36
CA THR A 268 10.89 -0.71 -43.20
C THR A 268 9.60 -0.48 -42.42
N ASP A 269 8.89 -1.56 -42.10
CA ASP A 269 7.66 -1.51 -41.30
C ASP A 269 7.88 -0.79 -39.95
N PRO A 270 7.15 0.30 -39.67
CA PRO A 270 7.22 1.04 -38.39
C PRO A 270 7.02 0.16 -37.14
N LEU A 271 6.26 -0.93 -37.25
CA LEU A 271 6.04 -1.87 -36.16
C LEU A 271 7.33 -2.64 -35.80
N ILE A 272 8.10 -3.03 -36.81
CA ILE A 272 9.40 -3.70 -36.65
C ILE A 272 10.41 -2.71 -36.06
N ILE A 273 10.46 -1.49 -36.57
CA ILE A 273 11.35 -0.42 -36.06
C ILE A 273 11.09 -0.20 -34.57
N TRP A 274 9.83 -0.17 -34.13
CA TRP A 274 9.45 0.02 -32.73
C TRP A 274 9.84 -1.15 -31.81
N ASP A 275 9.59 -2.39 -32.24
CA ASP A 275 9.98 -3.57 -31.46
C ASP A 275 11.51 -3.72 -31.39
N ALA A 276 12.22 -3.41 -32.47
CA ALA A 276 13.68 -3.35 -32.50
C ALA A 276 14.24 -2.22 -31.61
N TYR A 277 13.61 -1.03 -31.58
CA TYR A 277 13.98 0.06 -30.68
C TYR A 277 13.94 -0.42 -29.22
N LYS A 278 12.87 -1.09 -28.81
CA LYS A 278 12.74 -1.62 -27.45
C LYS A 278 13.84 -2.63 -27.12
N ALA A 279 14.24 -3.46 -28.08
CA ALA A 279 15.36 -4.39 -27.91
C ALA A 279 16.69 -3.64 -27.72
N VAL A 280 16.97 -2.63 -28.55
CA VAL A 280 18.17 -1.77 -28.46
C VAL A 280 18.21 -1.02 -27.14
N ALA A 281 17.11 -0.34 -26.77
CA ALA A 281 17.00 0.38 -25.51
C ALA A 281 17.22 -0.55 -24.31
N ARG A 282 16.65 -1.78 -24.35
CA ARG A 282 16.90 -2.80 -23.32
C ARG A 282 18.39 -3.19 -23.26
N GLY A 283 19.02 -3.41 -24.41
CA GLY A 283 20.45 -3.68 -24.53
C GLY A 283 21.30 -2.55 -23.92
N PHE A 284 20.99 -1.31 -24.28
CA PHE A 284 21.60 -0.10 -23.73
C PHE A 284 21.49 -0.04 -22.21
N PHE A 285 20.30 -0.25 -21.63
CA PHE A 285 20.13 -0.26 -20.18
C PHE A 285 20.88 -1.40 -19.48
N ILE A 286 20.96 -2.58 -20.10
CA ILE A 286 21.78 -3.70 -19.60
C ILE A 286 23.26 -3.32 -19.61
N GLN A 287 23.73 -2.71 -20.69
CA GLN A 287 25.10 -2.25 -20.86
C GLN A 287 25.44 -1.15 -19.85
N GLN A 288 24.61 -0.11 -19.70
CA GLN A 288 24.81 0.95 -18.71
C GLN A 288 24.89 0.41 -17.28
N LYS A 289 24.02 -0.55 -16.95
CA LYS A 289 24.10 -1.26 -15.67
C LYS A 289 25.42 -2.02 -15.51
N LYS A 290 25.85 -2.75 -16.54
CA LYS A 290 27.12 -3.49 -16.53
C LYS A 290 28.32 -2.54 -16.43
N LEU A 291 28.33 -1.43 -17.14
CA LEU A 291 29.39 -0.42 -17.14
C LEU A 291 29.53 0.23 -15.76
N LYS A 292 28.42 0.67 -15.17
CA LYS A 292 28.41 1.16 -13.77
C LYS A 292 28.87 0.10 -12.78
N MET A 293 28.50 -1.16 -12.98
CA MET A 293 29.02 -2.26 -12.17
C MET A 293 30.50 -2.52 -12.42
N ARG A 294 31.00 -2.38 -13.65
CA ARG A 294 32.39 -2.61 -14.04
C ARG A 294 33.32 -1.54 -13.48
N ILE A 295 33.03 -0.25 -13.72
CA ILE A 295 33.78 0.88 -13.15
C ILE A 295 33.88 0.72 -11.63
N ARG A 296 32.75 0.40 -11.01
CA ARG A 296 32.70 0.13 -9.57
C ARG A 296 33.56 -1.07 -9.17
N ASN A 297 33.47 -2.20 -9.89
CA ASN A 297 34.24 -3.40 -9.57
C ASN A 297 35.74 -3.17 -9.79
N VAL A 298 36.13 -2.36 -10.77
CA VAL A 298 37.51 -1.94 -11.00
C VAL A 298 38.00 -1.13 -9.81
N ASN A 299 37.25 -0.11 -9.38
CA ASN A 299 37.62 0.71 -8.21
C ASN A 299 37.71 -0.15 -6.94
N LEU A 300 36.77 -1.09 -6.74
CA LEU A 300 36.82 -2.03 -5.62
C LEU A 300 38.01 -2.99 -5.70
N LYS A 301 38.34 -3.49 -6.90
CA LYS A 301 39.48 -4.39 -7.13
C LYS A 301 40.81 -3.68 -6.96
N GLN A 302 40.93 -2.43 -7.42
CA GLN A 302 42.11 -1.59 -7.20
C GLN A 302 42.33 -1.32 -5.70
N LEU A 303 41.28 -0.90 -4.99
CA LEU A 303 41.36 -0.73 -3.53
C LEU A 303 41.69 -2.03 -2.81
N GLN A 304 41.12 -3.15 -3.26
CA GLN A 304 41.39 -4.45 -2.67
C GLN A 304 42.83 -4.91 -2.93
N ASN A 305 43.35 -4.72 -4.14
CA ASN A 305 44.76 -4.99 -4.44
C ASN A 305 45.70 -4.10 -3.62
N GLN A 306 45.38 -2.80 -3.47
CA GLN A 306 46.18 -1.89 -2.63
C GLN A 306 46.17 -2.31 -1.16
N ILE A 307 45.02 -2.76 -0.65
CA ILE A 307 44.91 -3.32 0.71
C ILE A 307 45.72 -4.61 0.80
N GLU A 308 45.60 -5.54 -0.15
CA GLU A 308 46.34 -6.81 -0.15
C GLU A 308 47.86 -6.61 -0.22
N ILE A 309 48.33 -5.67 -1.05
CA ILE A 309 49.75 -5.30 -1.15
C ILE A 309 50.23 -4.70 0.17
N LYS A 310 49.51 -3.72 0.74
CA LYS A 310 49.90 -3.10 2.01
C LYS A 310 49.77 -4.06 3.20
N GLU A 311 48.81 -4.99 3.19
CA GLU A 311 48.74 -6.08 4.17
C GLU A 311 49.90 -7.05 4.02
N LYS A 312 50.32 -7.41 2.79
CA LYS A 312 51.52 -8.23 2.57
C LYS A 312 52.78 -7.54 3.11
N VAL A 313 52.93 -6.23 2.87
CA VAL A 313 54.05 -5.45 3.42
C VAL A 313 54.00 -5.38 4.95
N LEU A 314 52.81 -5.18 5.53
CA LEU A 314 52.62 -5.19 6.99
C LEU A 314 52.89 -6.59 7.60
N LYS A 315 52.58 -7.68 6.87
CA LYS A 315 52.89 -9.05 7.27
C LYS A 315 54.40 -9.32 7.27
N VAL A 316 55.18 -8.62 6.44
CA VAL A 316 56.65 -8.70 6.41
C VAL A 316 57.29 -7.79 7.46
N ASN A 317 56.72 -6.61 7.73
CA ASN A 317 57.24 -5.66 8.74
C ASN A 317 56.13 -5.09 9.66
N PRO A 318 55.82 -5.76 10.80
CA PRO A 318 54.66 -5.47 11.64
C PRO A 318 54.69 -4.14 12.42
N GLY A 319 55.86 -3.49 12.52
CA GLY A 319 56.08 -2.27 13.31
C GLY A 319 55.76 -0.96 12.61
N ASN A 320 55.45 -0.96 11.31
CA ASN A 320 55.30 0.28 10.53
C ASN A 320 53.93 0.97 10.75
N ASN A 321 53.90 1.98 11.63
CA ASN A 321 52.69 2.74 11.98
C ASN A 321 52.11 3.56 10.81
N LYS A 322 52.94 4.01 9.85
CA LYS A 322 52.51 4.77 8.67
C LYS A 322 51.67 3.90 7.73
N ILE A 323 52.06 2.63 7.55
CA ILE A 323 51.31 1.64 6.76
C ILE A 323 50.01 1.23 7.45
N LYS A 324 49.99 1.13 8.80
CA LYS A 324 48.76 0.87 9.57
C LYS A 324 47.71 1.98 9.35
N GLN A 325 48.11 3.25 9.44
CA GLN A 325 47.20 4.38 9.20
C GLN A 325 46.68 4.41 7.75
N GLN A 326 47.56 4.17 6.76
CA GLN A 326 47.15 4.08 5.36
C GLN A 326 46.19 2.91 5.08
N LEU A 327 46.39 1.75 5.73
CA LEU A 327 45.45 0.62 5.67
C LEU A 327 44.08 1.00 6.24
N VAL A 328 44.02 1.72 7.36
CA VAL A 328 42.75 2.21 7.94
C VAL A 328 42.03 3.15 6.97
N ILE A 329 42.74 4.05 6.30
CA ILE A 329 42.17 4.97 5.30
C ILE A 329 41.64 4.20 4.09
N LEU A 330 42.41 3.28 3.52
CA LEU A 330 42.00 2.46 2.37
C LEU A 330 40.83 1.52 2.72
N MET A 331 40.84 0.93 3.92
CA MET A 331 39.72 0.15 4.44
C MET A 331 38.48 1.02 4.62
N ASN A 332 38.62 2.27 5.07
CA ASN A 332 37.52 3.23 5.16
C ASN A 332 37.01 3.68 3.77
N GLN A 333 37.87 3.85 2.77
CA GLN A 333 37.47 4.16 1.39
C GLN A 333 36.75 2.98 0.73
N LYS A 334 37.27 1.75 0.86
CA LYS A 334 36.58 0.52 0.44
C LYS A 334 35.24 0.38 1.15
N LYS A 335 35.22 0.59 2.47
CA LYS A 335 34.01 0.60 3.30
C LYS A 335 33.05 1.69 2.85
N ASN A 336 33.50 2.88 2.43
CA ASN A 336 32.65 3.95 1.90
C ASN A 336 32.05 3.60 0.55
N LEU A 337 32.80 3.00 -0.39
CA LEU A 337 32.27 2.51 -1.67
C LEU A 337 31.32 1.30 -1.50
N GLU A 338 31.62 0.38 -0.59
CA GLU A 338 30.74 -0.72 -0.22
C GLU A 338 29.50 -0.22 0.54
N LEU A 339 29.68 0.76 1.44
CA LEU A 339 28.63 1.49 2.11
C LEU A 339 27.82 2.27 1.09
N GLU A 340 28.32 2.84 0.01
CA GLU A 340 27.45 3.50 -0.95
C GLU A 340 26.46 2.52 -1.58
N ASN A 341 26.80 1.24 -1.80
CA ASN A 341 25.81 0.26 -2.27
C ASN A 341 24.91 -0.25 -1.16
N LEU A 342 25.50 -0.64 -0.03
CA LEU A 342 24.73 -1.18 1.08
C LEU A 342 23.87 -0.08 1.69
N ALA A 343 24.34 1.16 1.75
CA ALA A 343 23.62 2.36 2.12
C ALA A 343 22.72 2.82 0.97
N ASN A 344 23.04 2.74 -0.32
CA ASN A 344 21.99 2.93 -1.33
C ASN A 344 20.91 1.83 -1.30
N GLN A 345 21.08 0.74 -0.55
CA GLN A 345 20.00 -0.23 -0.29
C GLN A 345 19.43 -0.12 1.14
N VAL A 346 20.24 0.27 2.11
CA VAL A 346 19.98 0.37 3.55
C VAL A 346 19.69 1.79 3.97
N LYS A 347 20.38 2.84 3.48
CA LYS A 347 19.83 4.21 3.41
C LYS A 347 18.58 4.22 2.56
N TRP A 348 18.44 3.55 1.41
CA TRP A 348 17.11 3.50 0.78
C TRP A 348 16.08 2.79 1.66
N ALA A 349 16.40 1.66 2.30
CA ALA A 349 15.46 1.01 3.21
C ALA A 349 15.17 1.86 4.47
N LYS A 350 16.20 2.48 5.08
CA LYS A 350 16.15 3.34 6.27
C LYS A 350 15.44 4.66 5.96
N GLN A 351 15.73 5.28 4.82
CA GLN A 351 15.08 6.46 4.26
C GLN A 351 13.64 6.16 3.90
N TYR A 352 13.39 5.04 3.22
CA TYR A 352 12.05 4.61 2.88
C TYR A 352 11.23 4.33 4.16
N THR A 353 11.82 3.76 5.21
CA THR A 353 11.19 3.70 6.53
C THR A 353 11.08 5.07 7.21
N PHE A 354 12.11 5.91 7.14
CA PHE A 354 12.16 7.24 7.77
C PHE A 354 11.05 8.15 7.22
N GLU A 355 10.80 8.07 5.92
CA GLU A 355 9.73 8.81 5.25
C GLU A 355 8.37 8.10 5.29
N ASN A 356 8.32 6.78 5.13
CA ASN A 356 7.08 6.05 4.87
C ASN A 356 6.63 5.08 5.98
N ALA A 357 7.40 4.92 7.07
CA ALA A 357 7.02 3.97 8.13
C ALA A 357 5.67 4.31 8.79
N ASN A 358 5.34 5.60 8.80
CA ASN A 358 4.17 6.12 9.51
C ASN A 358 3.23 6.91 8.61
N LYS A 359 3.39 6.80 7.28
CA LYS A 359 2.45 7.34 6.29
C LYS A 359 1.55 6.21 5.80
N PRO A 360 0.26 6.47 5.54
CA PRO A 360 -0.58 5.55 4.77
C PRO A 360 0.13 5.25 3.43
N GLY A 361 0.46 3.99 3.16
CA GLY A 361 1.26 3.66 1.98
C GLY A 361 1.70 2.20 1.88
N LYS A 362 2.40 1.88 0.78
CA LYS A 362 2.81 0.52 0.41
C LYS A 362 3.65 -0.19 1.48
N TRP A 363 4.52 0.54 2.17
CA TRP A 363 5.36 -0.02 3.23
C TRP A 363 4.53 -0.58 4.37
N LEU A 364 3.65 0.26 4.93
CA LEU A 364 2.76 -0.10 6.02
C LEU A 364 1.83 -1.23 5.58
N ALA A 365 1.23 -1.12 4.39
CA ALA A 365 0.38 -2.16 3.83
C ALA A 365 1.11 -3.50 3.67
N ARG A 366 2.39 -3.50 3.26
CA ARG A 366 3.20 -4.73 3.13
C ARG A 366 3.48 -5.37 4.49
N ILE A 367 3.73 -4.58 5.53
CA ILE A 367 3.97 -5.08 6.89
C ILE A 367 2.69 -5.68 7.47
N LEU A 368 1.56 -4.97 7.32
CA LEU A 368 0.25 -5.44 7.76
C LEU A 368 -0.17 -6.72 7.03
N ARG A 369 0.20 -6.86 5.75
CA ARG A 369 -0.27 -7.97 4.91
C ARG A 369 0.46 -9.30 5.12
N LYS A 370 1.64 -9.43 5.75
CA LYS A 370 2.43 -10.68 6.02
C LYS A 370 2.29 -11.90 5.05
N LYS A 371 1.85 -11.73 3.79
CA LYS A 371 1.33 -12.78 2.88
C LYS A 371 2.29 -13.12 1.73
N ARG A 372 3.60 -13.20 2.00
CA ARG A 372 4.52 -13.78 0.97
C ARG A 372 4.58 -15.30 1.02
N TYR A 373 4.23 -15.91 2.16
CA TYR A 373 4.17 -17.36 2.29
C TYR A 373 2.88 -17.96 1.72
N SER A 374 1.80 -17.18 1.58
CA SER A 374 0.50 -17.66 1.06
C SER A 374 0.35 -17.63 -0.47
N GLN A 375 1.42 -17.33 -1.21
CA GLN A 375 1.38 -17.21 -2.69
C GLN A 375 2.13 -18.32 -3.41
N GLN A 376 2.92 -19.13 -2.70
CA GLN A 376 3.53 -20.32 -3.31
C GLN A 376 2.46 -21.41 -3.34
N VAL A 377 2.23 -21.97 -4.52
CA VAL A 377 1.32 -23.11 -4.69
C VAL A 377 2.10 -24.35 -4.30
N LEU A 378 1.68 -25.02 -3.23
CA LEU A 378 2.40 -26.20 -2.71
C LEU A 378 1.87 -27.51 -3.32
N LYS A 379 0.58 -27.54 -3.66
CA LYS A 379 -0.09 -28.69 -4.28
C LYS A 379 -1.31 -28.22 -5.06
N ILE A 380 -1.71 -28.99 -6.07
CA ILE A 380 -2.95 -28.82 -6.83
C ILE A 380 -3.67 -30.17 -6.94
N ASN A 381 -4.99 -30.18 -6.82
CA ASN A 381 -5.83 -31.34 -7.09
C ASN A 381 -6.38 -31.23 -8.52
N SER A 382 -6.07 -32.21 -9.36
CA SER A 382 -6.64 -32.33 -10.71
C SER A 382 -7.22 -33.73 -10.92
N GLN A 383 -8.50 -33.80 -11.32
CA GLN A 383 -9.18 -35.04 -11.71
C GLN A 383 -9.01 -36.22 -10.71
N GLY A 384 -8.98 -35.95 -9.40
CA GLY A 384 -8.80 -36.95 -8.35
C GLY A 384 -7.34 -37.27 -7.98
N LYS A 385 -6.34 -36.71 -8.68
CA LYS A 385 -4.91 -36.83 -8.38
C LYS A 385 -4.33 -35.53 -7.82
N THR A 386 -3.54 -35.61 -6.77
CA THR A 386 -2.83 -34.44 -6.19
C THR A 386 -1.41 -34.36 -6.76
N VAL A 387 -1.05 -33.22 -7.36
CA VAL A 387 0.29 -32.92 -7.87
C VAL A 387 1.05 -32.02 -6.90
N TYR A 388 2.36 -32.24 -6.77
CA TYR A 388 3.22 -31.58 -5.77
C TYR A 388 4.45 -30.89 -6.39
N THR A 389 4.85 -31.29 -7.59
CA THR A 389 6.05 -30.72 -8.22
C THR A 389 5.73 -29.41 -8.93
N ASP A 390 6.68 -28.46 -8.92
CA ASP A 390 6.50 -27.17 -9.60
C ASP A 390 6.23 -27.32 -11.12
N GLU A 391 6.75 -28.38 -11.74
CA GLU A 391 6.58 -28.66 -13.17
C GLU A 391 5.18 -29.18 -13.49
N GLU A 392 4.66 -30.15 -12.74
CA GLU A 392 3.29 -30.66 -12.88
C GLU A 392 2.27 -29.58 -12.54
N ILE A 393 2.47 -28.84 -11.44
CA ILE A 393 1.59 -27.72 -11.06
C ILE A 393 1.50 -26.71 -12.20
N LYS A 394 2.63 -26.33 -12.78
CA LYS A 394 2.69 -25.39 -13.90
C LYS A 394 1.94 -25.90 -15.13
N GLU A 395 2.08 -27.17 -15.49
CA GLU A 395 1.39 -27.73 -16.66
C GLU A 395 -0.11 -27.85 -16.43
N GLU A 396 -0.54 -28.20 -15.23
CA GLU A 396 -1.96 -28.24 -14.86
C GLU A 396 -2.62 -26.86 -14.98
N PHE A 397 -1.94 -25.81 -14.51
CA PHE A 397 -2.41 -24.44 -14.74
C PHE A 397 -2.49 -24.11 -16.24
N LYS A 398 -1.51 -24.52 -17.05
CA LYS A 398 -1.53 -24.29 -18.49
C LYS A 398 -2.73 -24.96 -19.15
N ASN A 399 -2.87 -26.28 -18.97
CA ASN A 399 -3.94 -27.08 -19.59
C ASN A 399 -5.32 -26.52 -19.25
N TYR A 400 -5.54 -26.20 -17.98
CA TYR A 400 -6.82 -25.66 -17.53
C TYR A 400 -7.17 -24.32 -18.20
N TYR A 401 -6.22 -23.38 -18.30
CA TYR A 401 -6.48 -22.07 -18.90
C TYR A 401 -6.47 -22.09 -20.43
N GLU A 402 -5.69 -22.98 -21.04
CA GLU A 402 -5.72 -23.22 -22.48
C GLU A 402 -7.11 -23.69 -22.91
N GLN A 403 -7.69 -24.67 -22.21
CA GLN A 403 -9.08 -25.10 -22.42
C GLN A 403 -10.10 -23.98 -22.14
N LEU A 404 -9.89 -23.18 -21.09
CA LEU A 404 -10.78 -22.08 -20.77
C LEU A 404 -10.81 -21.02 -21.87
N TYR A 405 -9.68 -20.73 -22.52
CA TYR A 405 -9.59 -19.69 -23.55
C TYR A 405 -9.77 -20.21 -24.99
N ASP A 406 -10.09 -21.50 -25.15
CA ASP A 406 -10.36 -22.07 -26.45
C ASP A 406 -11.68 -21.57 -27.05
N LYS A 407 -11.81 -21.63 -28.38
CA LYS A 407 -12.92 -21.04 -29.14
C LYS A 407 -14.16 -21.93 -29.07
N GLU A 408 -15.26 -21.39 -28.54
CA GLU A 408 -16.60 -21.96 -28.76
C GLU A 408 -17.17 -21.39 -30.07
N ARG A 409 -17.56 -22.28 -31.00
CA ARG A 409 -18.22 -21.87 -32.26
C ARG A 409 -19.67 -21.52 -31.95
N ILE A 410 -20.09 -20.34 -32.38
CA ILE A 410 -21.48 -19.87 -32.34
C ILE A 410 -21.99 -19.65 -33.77
N SER A 411 -23.29 -19.83 -33.98
CA SER A 411 -23.91 -19.45 -35.25
C SER A 411 -23.92 -17.93 -35.38
N GLN A 412 -23.34 -17.42 -36.47
CA GLN A 412 -23.36 -15.99 -36.77
C GLN A 412 -24.79 -15.51 -37.06
N GLU A 413 -25.58 -16.34 -37.74
CA GLU A 413 -26.97 -16.07 -38.10
C GLU A 413 -27.84 -15.87 -36.86
N GLU A 414 -27.78 -16.81 -35.90
CA GLU A 414 -28.51 -16.71 -34.62
C GLU A 414 -28.09 -15.46 -33.84
N THR A 415 -26.80 -15.10 -33.88
CA THR A 415 -26.28 -13.92 -33.19
C THR A 415 -26.81 -12.63 -33.80
N VAL A 416 -26.79 -12.52 -35.13
CA VAL A 416 -27.32 -11.36 -35.86
C VAL A 416 -28.82 -11.25 -35.62
N GLU A 417 -29.57 -12.35 -35.73
CA GLU A 417 -31.01 -12.37 -35.48
C GLU A 417 -31.33 -11.89 -34.05
N TYR A 418 -30.58 -12.38 -33.05
CA TYR A 418 -30.74 -11.95 -31.65
C TYR A 418 -30.45 -10.46 -31.46
N LEU A 419 -29.39 -9.93 -32.09
CA LEU A 419 -29.02 -8.51 -32.02
C LEU A 419 -30.05 -7.61 -32.72
N CYS A 420 -30.52 -7.98 -33.92
CA CYS A 420 -31.53 -7.24 -34.66
C CYS A 420 -32.85 -7.14 -33.88
N LYS A 421 -33.26 -8.20 -33.16
CA LYS A 421 -34.43 -8.20 -32.28
C LYS A 421 -34.36 -7.13 -31.18
N GLN A 422 -33.17 -6.70 -30.76
CA GLN A 422 -33.00 -5.69 -29.70
C GLN A 422 -33.16 -4.24 -30.19
N LYS A 423 -33.31 -4.00 -31.51
CA LYS A 423 -33.48 -2.65 -32.11
C LYS A 423 -32.50 -1.62 -31.53
N LEU A 424 -31.21 -1.95 -31.56
CA LEU A 424 -30.16 -1.15 -30.95
C LEU A 424 -30.08 0.24 -31.59
N GLN A 425 -29.99 1.28 -30.76
CA GLN A 425 -29.72 2.63 -31.23
C GLN A 425 -28.28 2.69 -31.72
N LYS A 426 -28.10 2.98 -33.01
CA LYS A 426 -26.80 3.25 -33.64
C LYS A 426 -26.18 4.52 -33.07
N ILE A 427 -24.86 4.63 -33.15
CA ILE A 427 -24.17 5.84 -32.72
C ILE A 427 -24.49 7.03 -33.65
N THR A 428 -24.43 8.25 -33.13
CA THR A 428 -24.63 9.45 -33.96
C THR A 428 -23.41 9.69 -34.87
N ASP A 429 -23.60 10.40 -35.97
CA ASP A 429 -22.48 10.69 -36.89
C ASP A 429 -21.35 11.47 -36.21
N GLU A 430 -21.68 12.41 -35.32
CA GLU A 430 -20.69 13.10 -34.48
C GLU A 430 -19.88 12.14 -33.60
N GLN A 431 -20.55 11.17 -32.97
CA GLN A 431 -19.90 10.16 -32.13
C GLN A 431 -19.04 9.21 -32.97
N ARG A 432 -19.52 8.82 -34.15
CA ARG A 432 -18.78 7.99 -35.11
C ARG A 432 -17.51 8.71 -35.54
N LEU A 433 -17.62 9.97 -35.94
CA LEU A 433 -16.47 10.79 -36.32
C LEU A 433 -15.46 10.88 -35.18
N GLU A 434 -15.90 11.18 -33.95
CA GLU A 434 -14.99 11.28 -32.78
C GLU A 434 -14.27 9.96 -32.45
N LEU A 435 -14.96 8.81 -32.57
CA LEU A 435 -14.35 7.50 -32.31
C LEU A 435 -13.27 7.15 -33.36
N ASN A 436 -13.51 7.51 -34.62
CA ASN A 436 -12.68 7.19 -35.79
C ASN A 436 -11.74 8.34 -36.20
N LYS A 437 -11.46 9.30 -35.32
CA LYS A 437 -10.37 10.26 -35.57
C LYS A 437 -9.01 9.57 -35.43
N GLU A 438 -8.00 10.07 -36.12
CA GLU A 438 -6.62 9.68 -35.84
C GLU A 438 -6.23 10.00 -34.40
N ILE A 439 -5.33 9.21 -33.83
CA ILE A 439 -4.78 9.42 -32.49
C ILE A 439 -3.78 10.57 -32.54
N THR A 440 -3.96 11.54 -31.65
CA THR A 440 -3.10 12.73 -31.60
C THR A 440 -1.96 12.60 -30.57
N PRO A 441 -0.87 13.37 -30.71
CA PRO A 441 0.20 13.45 -29.71
C PRO A 441 -0.30 13.80 -28.29
N GLU A 442 -1.33 14.64 -28.19
CA GLU A 442 -1.93 15.08 -26.92
C GLU A 442 -2.63 13.93 -26.20
N GLU A 443 -3.33 13.05 -26.93
CA GLU A 443 -3.97 11.87 -26.37
C GLU A 443 -2.92 10.90 -25.82
N VAL A 444 -1.83 10.67 -26.55
CA VAL A 444 -0.70 9.84 -26.12
C VAL A 444 -0.04 10.43 -24.87
N LYS A 445 0.25 11.74 -24.87
CA LYS A 445 0.82 12.44 -23.71
C LYS A 445 -0.10 12.36 -22.49
N GLY A 446 -1.40 12.55 -22.68
CA GLY A 446 -2.42 12.41 -21.66
C GLY A 446 -2.47 10.98 -21.08
N ALA A 447 -2.39 9.96 -21.93
CA ALA A 447 -2.36 8.56 -21.51
C ALA A 447 -1.08 8.21 -20.74
N ILE A 448 0.10 8.68 -21.17
CA ILE A 448 1.38 8.51 -20.46
C ILE A 448 1.32 9.15 -19.07
N LYS A 449 0.77 10.37 -18.95
CA LYS A 449 0.64 11.08 -17.67
C LYS A 449 -0.19 10.28 -16.65
N ASP A 450 -1.27 9.67 -17.11
CA ASP A 450 -2.20 8.87 -16.30
C ASP A 450 -1.61 7.52 -15.85
N LEU A 451 -0.53 7.02 -16.47
CA LEU A 451 0.10 5.76 -16.04
C LEU A 451 0.74 5.90 -14.65
N GLU A 452 0.53 4.89 -13.80
CA GLU A 452 1.19 4.80 -12.51
C GLU A 452 2.65 4.31 -12.64
N ALA A 453 3.63 5.17 -12.32
CA ALA A 453 5.07 4.92 -12.53
C ALA A 453 5.63 3.63 -11.88
N ASN A 454 5.00 3.13 -10.81
CA ASN A 454 5.53 2.06 -9.95
C ASN A 454 4.81 0.70 -10.11
N LYS A 455 4.15 0.45 -11.26
CA LYS A 455 3.49 -0.83 -11.55
C LYS A 455 4.49 -1.85 -12.11
N ALA A 456 4.09 -3.12 -12.13
CA ALA A 456 4.87 -4.17 -12.79
C ALA A 456 4.81 -3.97 -14.32
N PRO A 457 5.95 -4.03 -15.02
CA PRO A 457 5.99 -3.97 -16.47
C PRO A 457 5.49 -5.28 -17.10
N GLY A 458 5.26 -5.26 -18.41
CA GLY A 458 4.97 -6.46 -19.20
C GLY A 458 6.23 -7.28 -19.48
N ILE A 459 6.23 -8.05 -20.57
CA ILE A 459 7.31 -8.96 -20.98
C ILE A 459 8.58 -8.19 -21.32
N ASP A 460 8.43 -7.01 -21.91
CA ASP A 460 9.50 -6.12 -22.33
C ASP A 460 10.39 -5.61 -21.17
N GLY A 461 9.83 -5.53 -19.95
CA GLY A 461 10.50 -5.03 -18.75
C GLY A 461 10.52 -3.49 -18.62
N PHE A 462 9.88 -2.75 -19.53
CA PHE A 462 9.81 -1.28 -19.49
C PHE A 462 8.71 -0.79 -18.57
N ILE A 463 9.10 0.06 -17.61
CA ILE A 463 8.17 0.66 -16.64
C ILE A 463 7.56 1.95 -17.18
N ALA A 464 6.38 2.33 -16.70
CA ALA A 464 5.74 3.60 -17.06
C ALA A 464 6.64 4.83 -16.81
N GLY A 465 7.59 4.76 -15.87
CA GLY A 465 8.58 5.82 -15.65
C GLY A 465 9.49 6.10 -16.85
N PHE A 466 9.79 5.10 -17.68
CA PHE A 466 10.55 5.27 -18.91
C PHE A 466 9.80 6.16 -19.91
N TYR A 467 8.55 5.83 -20.22
CA TYR A 467 7.71 6.60 -21.13
C TYR A 467 7.44 8.03 -20.66
N LYS A 468 7.46 8.30 -19.35
CA LYS A 468 7.33 9.66 -18.80
C LYS A 468 8.56 10.53 -19.03
N ILE A 469 9.75 9.92 -19.11
CA ILE A 469 11.02 10.62 -19.30
C ILE A 469 11.28 10.82 -20.79
N GLU A 470 11.08 9.76 -21.58
CA GLU A 470 11.33 9.75 -23.02
C GLU A 470 10.15 10.29 -23.84
N GLN A 471 9.12 10.85 -23.21
CA GLN A 471 7.86 11.20 -23.87
C GLN A 471 8.07 12.04 -25.16
N GLU A 472 8.98 13.00 -25.14
CA GLU A 472 9.23 13.89 -26.28
C GLU A 472 9.77 13.14 -27.50
N GLU A 473 10.62 12.13 -27.28
CA GLU A 473 11.30 11.41 -28.36
C GLU A 473 10.47 10.23 -28.90
N VAL A 474 9.59 9.64 -28.07
CA VAL A 474 8.83 8.45 -28.46
C VAL A 474 7.40 8.74 -28.91
N ILE A 475 6.82 9.91 -28.61
CA ILE A 475 5.40 10.20 -28.91
C ILE A 475 5.10 10.11 -30.41
N SER A 476 5.91 10.71 -31.28
CA SER A 476 5.69 10.68 -32.73
C SER A 476 5.63 9.26 -33.28
N HIS A 477 6.54 8.40 -32.82
CA HIS A 477 6.61 6.99 -33.18
C HIS A 477 5.43 6.19 -32.62
N LEU A 478 5.02 6.46 -31.37
CA LEU A 478 3.84 5.86 -30.76
C LEU A 478 2.55 6.24 -31.50
N VAL A 479 2.41 7.49 -31.93
CA VAL A 479 1.27 7.94 -32.74
C VAL A 479 1.21 7.17 -34.06
N LYS A 480 2.34 7.07 -34.77
CA LYS A 480 2.43 6.33 -36.04
C LYS A 480 1.97 4.87 -35.89
N ILE A 481 2.52 4.12 -34.93
CA ILE A 481 2.13 2.71 -34.71
C ILE A 481 0.68 2.54 -34.25
N MET A 482 0.15 3.51 -33.49
CA MET A 482 -1.23 3.44 -32.99
C MET A 482 -2.24 3.77 -34.07
N ASN A 483 -1.91 4.67 -35.00
CA ASN A 483 -2.74 4.95 -36.17
C ASN A 483 -2.72 3.79 -37.17
N LEU A 484 -1.60 3.12 -37.39
CA LEU A 484 -1.55 1.86 -38.17
C LEU A 484 -2.49 0.79 -37.58
N ALA A 485 -2.57 0.69 -36.25
CA ALA A 485 -3.53 -0.20 -35.61
C ALA A 485 -5.00 0.17 -35.88
N LEU A 486 -5.31 1.45 -36.13
CA LEU A 486 -6.64 1.92 -36.49
C LEU A 486 -6.92 1.77 -38.00
N THR A 487 -5.95 2.03 -38.88
CA THR A 487 -6.16 1.98 -40.32
C THR A 487 -6.06 0.57 -40.88
N GLU A 488 -5.05 -0.19 -40.46
CA GLU A 488 -4.67 -1.49 -41.04
C GLU A 488 -4.97 -2.69 -40.13
N SER A 489 -5.40 -2.46 -38.88
CA SER A 489 -5.61 -3.52 -37.89
C SER A 489 -4.31 -4.29 -37.54
N THR A 490 -3.16 -3.64 -37.65
CA THR A 490 -1.83 -4.21 -37.37
C THR A 490 -1.23 -3.64 -36.06
N ILE A 491 -0.57 -4.50 -35.27
CA ILE A 491 0.06 -4.11 -34.00
C ILE A 491 1.44 -4.76 -33.82
N PRO A 492 2.33 -4.16 -33.02
CA PRO A 492 3.64 -4.74 -32.72
C PRO A 492 3.51 -6.16 -32.15
N LYS A 493 4.43 -7.06 -32.51
CA LYS A 493 4.38 -8.46 -32.08
C LYS A 493 4.43 -8.58 -30.55
N THR A 494 5.20 -7.72 -29.90
CA THR A 494 5.29 -7.70 -28.44
C THR A 494 3.98 -7.34 -27.73
N TRP A 495 3.01 -6.73 -28.41
CA TRP A 495 1.68 -6.42 -27.84
C TRP A 495 0.75 -7.64 -27.82
N ARG A 496 1.02 -8.63 -28.66
CA ARG A 496 0.24 -9.87 -28.77
C ARG A 496 0.50 -10.80 -27.60
N GLU A 497 1.68 -10.71 -26.97
CA GLU A 497 2.10 -11.59 -25.87
C GLU A 497 1.70 -11.05 -24.49
N ALA A 498 1.22 -11.94 -23.62
CA ALA A 498 0.93 -11.63 -22.22
C ALA A 498 1.53 -12.65 -21.25
N GLU A 499 2.05 -12.16 -20.12
CA GLU A 499 2.46 -13.02 -19.01
C GLU A 499 1.32 -13.08 -17.97
N ILE A 500 0.77 -14.27 -17.74
CA ILE A 500 -0.32 -14.48 -16.77
C ILE A 500 0.26 -14.88 -15.42
N ILE A 501 -0.07 -14.10 -14.38
CA ILE A 501 0.28 -14.40 -12.99
C ILE A 501 -0.98 -14.82 -12.23
N MET A 502 -0.88 -15.91 -11.48
CA MET A 502 -1.98 -16.43 -10.67
C MET A 502 -2.07 -15.74 -9.31
N ILE A 503 -3.24 -15.19 -8.98
CA ILE A 503 -3.55 -14.65 -7.67
C ILE A 503 -4.66 -15.46 -7.01
N HIS A 504 -4.33 -16.12 -5.89
CA HIS A 504 -5.29 -16.90 -5.13
C HIS A 504 -6.40 -16.04 -4.51
N LYS A 505 -7.66 -16.50 -4.59
CA LYS A 505 -8.83 -15.86 -3.97
C LYS A 505 -8.79 -16.08 -2.45
N GLU A 506 -8.95 -15.02 -1.66
CA GLU A 506 -8.88 -15.13 -0.19
C GLU A 506 -10.00 -16.03 0.37
N GLY A 507 -9.64 -16.91 1.32
CA GLY A 507 -10.60 -17.78 2.02
C GLY A 507 -11.10 -18.98 1.22
N LYS A 508 -10.51 -19.26 0.05
CA LYS A 508 -10.79 -20.44 -0.78
C LYS A 508 -9.67 -21.47 -0.66
N ASP A 509 -9.92 -22.68 -1.14
CA ASP A 509 -8.93 -23.76 -1.12
C ASP A 509 -7.82 -23.50 -2.15
N GLN A 510 -6.57 -23.61 -1.71
CA GLN A 510 -5.37 -23.40 -2.53
C GLN A 510 -5.07 -24.59 -3.44
N SER A 511 -5.64 -25.77 -3.18
CA SER A 511 -5.46 -26.93 -4.06
C SER A 511 -6.24 -26.84 -5.37
N ASP A 512 -7.24 -25.96 -5.48
CA ASP A 512 -8.13 -25.90 -6.65
C ASP A 512 -7.75 -24.76 -7.59
N VAL A 513 -7.41 -25.09 -8.84
CA VAL A 513 -7.05 -24.15 -9.91
C VAL A 513 -8.14 -23.10 -10.15
N LYS A 514 -9.43 -23.45 -9.97
CA LYS A 514 -10.58 -22.54 -10.16
C LYS A 514 -10.60 -21.39 -9.14
N ASN A 515 -9.88 -21.54 -8.02
CA ASN A 515 -9.74 -20.54 -6.97
C ASN A 515 -8.65 -19.49 -7.24
N TYR A 516 -7.98 -19.55 -8.39
CA TYR A 516 -7.00 -18.57 -8.82
C TYR A 516 -7.59 -17.58 -9.84
N ARG A 517 -7.12 -16.33 -9.78
CA ARG A 517 -7.43 -15.27 -10.76
C ARG A 517 -6.22 -15.07 -11.69
N PRO A 518 -6.38 -15.15 -13.01
CA PRO A 518 -5.31 -14.88 -13.96
C PRO A 518 -5.15 -13.37 -14.12
N ILE A 519 -3.98 -12.80 -13.83
CA ILE A 519 -3.67 -11.40 -14.11
C ILE A 519 -2.66 -11.31 -15.25
N ALA A 520 -3.07 -10.69 -16.36
CA ALA A 520 -2.22 -10.46 -17.52
C ALA A 520 -1.31 -9.24 -17.30
N LEU A 521 0.00 -9.47 -17.23
CA LEU A 521 1.01 -8.41 -17.25
C LEU A 521 1.29 -7.97 -18.68
N LEU A 522 0.59 -6.91 -19.09
CA LEU A 522 0.70 -6.31 -20.42
C LEU A 522 1.76 -5.19 -20.45
N ASN A 523 2.40 -5.00 -21.60
CA ASN A 523 3.42 -3.97 -21.81
C ASN A 523 2.84 -2.56 -21.61
N SER A 524 3.72 -1.61 -21.29
CA SER A 524 3.29 -0.25 -20.95
C SER A 524 2.81 0.53 -22.19
N ASP A 525 3.43 0.33 -23.35
CA ASP A 525 3.02 0.89 -24.65
C ASP A 525 1.63 0.39 -25.09
N TYR A 526 1.37 -0.91 -25.00
CA TYR A 526 0.04 -1.48 -25.19
C TYR A 526 -1.02 -0.81 -24.30
N LYS A 527 -0.67 -0.55 -23.03
CA LYS A 527 -1.57 0.12 -22.07
C LYS A 527 -1.84 1.57 -22.44
N ILE A 528 -0.91 2.25 -23.11
CA ILE A 528 -1.12 3.62 -23.61
C ILE A 528 -2.21 3.58 -24.69
N PHE A 529 -2.05 2.73 -25.70
CA PHE A 529 -3.02 2.60 -26.80
C PHE A 529 -4.43 2.22 -26.30
N THR A 530 -4.53 1.13 -25.54
CA THR A 530 -5.82 0.68 -24.99
C THR A 530 -6.48 1.68 -24.05
N LYS A 531 -5.70 2.53 -23.36
CA LYS A 531 -6.23 3.61 -22.52
C LYS A 531 -6.86 4.73 -23.36
N ILE A 532 -6.29 5.05 -24.52
CA ILE A 532 -6.84 6.03 -25.46
C ILE A 532 -8.19 5.53 -25.99
N LEU A 533 -8.23 4.30 -26.52
CA LEU A 533 -9.47 3.68 -26.99
C LEU A 533 -10.54 3.63 -25.89
N ALA A 534 -10.13 3.27 -24.66
CA ALA A 534 -11.05 3.22 -23.53
C ALA A 534 -11.62 4.61 -23.16
N LYS A 535 -10.81 5.67 -23.25
CA LYS A 535 -11.28 7.05 -22.99
C LYS A 535 -12.31 7.49 -24.04
N ARG A 536 -12.05 7.20 -25.33
CA ARG A 536 -12.97 7.53 -26.42
C ARG A 536 -14.30 6.77 -26.26
N LEU A 537 -14.24 5.45 -26.08
CA LEU A 537 -15.43 4.60 -25.89
C LEU A 537 -16.24 4.96 -24.63
N SER A 538 -15.55 5.29 -23.52
CA SER A 538 -16.23 5.63 -22.26
C SER A 538 -17.10 6.89 -22.37
N LYS A 539 -16.80 7.84 -23.25
CA LYS A 539 -17.64 9.04 -23.46
C LYS A 539 -19.01 8.62 -24.00
N PHE A 540 -19.02 7.75 -25.01
CA PHE A 540 -20.22 7.21 -25.63
C PHE A 540 -21.02 6.31 -24.66
N LEU A 541 -20.36 5.31 -24.08
CA LEU A 541 -21.03 4.33 -23.22
C LEU A 541 -21.69 4.96 -21.99
N ASN A 542 -21.18 6.10 -21.51
CA ASN A 542 -21.78 6.77 -20.36
C ASN A 542 -23.20 7.29 -20.62
N ASN A 543 -23.54 7.59 -21.87
CA ASN A 543 -24.86 8.04 -22.29
C ASN A 543 -25.71 6.91 -22.87
N TRP A 544 -25.07 5.93 -23.52
CA TRP A 544 -25.78 4.83 -24.20
C TRP A 544 -26.22 3.71 -23.24
N ILE A 545 -25.41 3.36 -22.25
CA ILE A 545 -25.74 2.32 -21.25
C ILE A 545 -26.75 2.88 -20.25
N ALA A 546 -27.83 2.15 -19.96
CA ALA A 546 -28.85 2.60 -19.01
C ALA A 546 -28.36 2.66 -17.54
N ASP A 547 -29.13 3.29 -16.65
CA ASP A 547 -28.76 3.55 -15.24
C ASP A 547 -28.71 2.30 -14.34
N ASP A 548 -29.16 1.15 -14.84
CA ASP A 548 -29.13 -0.12 -14.13
C ASP A 548 -27.72 -0.75 -14.07
N GLN A 549 -26.83 -0.42 -15.02
CA GLN A 549 -25.40 -0.78 -14.96
C GLN A 549 -24.58 0.34 -14.31
N SER A 550 -24.07 0.09 -13.11
CA SER A 550 -23.25 1.06 -12.36
C SER A 550 -21.74 0.79 -12.38
N GLY A 551 -21.31 -0.30 -13.04
CA GLY A 551 -19.91 -0.74 -13.11
C GLY A 551 -19.09 0.01 -14.15
N PHE A 552 -17.82 0.30 -13.82
CA PHE A 552 -16.76 0.85 -14.70
C PHE A 552 -17.02 2.18 -15.43
N LEU A 553 -18.22 2.76 -15.35
CA LEU A 553 -18.56 4.06 -15.93
C LEU A 553 -18.36 5.20 -14.93
N PRO A 554 -17.97 6.40 -15.42
CA PRO A 554 -17.80 7.57 -14.55
C PRO A 554 -19.13 8.01 -13.94
N SER A 555 -19.07 8.62 -12.76
CA SER A 555 -20.23 9.23 -12.08
C SER A 555 -21.36 8.27 -11.66
N ARG A 556 -21.21 6.95 -11.83
CA ARG A 556 -22.14 5.93 -11.31
C ARG A 556 -21.64 5.37 -9.97
N SER A 557 -22.55 4.95 -9.10
CA SER A 557 -22.22 4.59 -7.72
C SER A 557 -22.94 3.33 -7.24
N THR A 558 -22.19 2.40 -6.64
CA THR A 558 -22.72 1.17 -6.02
C THR A 558 -23.77 1.45 -4.95
N LYS A 559 -23.69 2.60 -4.28
CA LYS A 559 -24.66 3.01 -3.23
C LYS A 559 -26.10 3.05 -3.76
N ASP A 560 -26.28 3.36 -5.04
CA ASP A 560 -27.59 3.51 -5.65
C ASP A 560 -28.24 2.13 -5.85
N ASN A 561 -27.50 1.16 -6.37
CA ASN A 561 -27.96 -0.22 -6.52
C ASN A 561 -28.36 -0.85 -5.17
N ILE A 562 -27.56 -0.64 -4.12
CA ILE A 562 -27.83 -1.20 -2.78
C ILE A 562 -29.08 -0.55 -2.17
N ARG A 563 -29.24 0.77 -2.34
CA ARG A 563 -30.39 1.51 -1.83
C ARG A 563 -31.70 0.97 -2.42
N ILE A 564 -31.74 0.77 -3.73
CA ILE A 564 -32.90 0.23 -4.44
C ILE A 564 -33.33 -1.14 -3.89
N ILE A 565 -32.39 -2.04 -3.60
CA ILE A 565 -32.73 -3.36 -3.07
C ILE A 565 -33.29 -3.25 -1.65
N ILE A 566 -32.67 -2.42 -0.80
CA ILE A 566 -33.11 -2.22 0.59
C ILE A 566 -34.52 -1.64 0.64
N ASP A 567 -34.81 -0.63 -0.18
CA ASP A 567 -36.12 0.01 -0.20
C ASP A 567 -37.17 -0.86 -0.90
N ALA A 568 -36.79 -1.70 -1.87
CA ALA A 568 -37.68 -2.73 -2.43
C ALA A 568 -38.09 -3.76 -1.37
N ILE A 569 -37.16 -4.24 -0.55
CA ILE A 569 -37.48 -5.15 0.57
C ILE A 569 -38.44 -4.48 1.55
N GLU A 570 -38.26 -3.19 1.84
CA GLU A 570 -39.17 -2.43 2.69
C GLU A 570 -40.56 -2.28 2.07
N TYR A 571 -40.64 -1.94 0.79
CA TYR A 571 -41.91 -1.81 0.08
C TYR A 571 -42.74 -3.11 0.16
N TYR A 572 -42.13 -4.26 -0.09
CA TYR A 572 -42.81 -5.55 0.03
C TYR A 572 -43.05 -5.94 1.51
N GLU A 573 -42.26 -5.44 2.47
CA GLU A 573 -42.56 -5.60 3.90
C GLU A 573 -43.84 -4.89 4.32
N GLN A 574 -44.27 -3.82 3.62
CA GLN A 574 -45.55 -3.15 3.86
C GLN A 574 -46.69 -3.69 2.98
N ASN A 575 -46.38 -4.43 1.90
CA ASN A 575 -47.35 -4.97 0.95
C ASN A 575 -47.33 -6.50 0.94
N HIS A 576 -47.85 -7.11 2.02
CA HIS A 576 -47.78 -8.57 2.23
C HIS A 576 -48.46 -9.43 1.17
N GLN A 577 -49.43 -8.86 0.43
CA GLN A 577 -50.18 -9.55 -0.63
C GLN A 577 -49.33 -9.82 -1.88
N LYS A 578 -48.19 -9.14 -2.04
CA LYS A 578 -47.31 -9.32 -3.20
C LYS A 578 -46.04 -10.07 -2.81
N THR A 579 -45.58 -10.94 -3.70
CA THR A 579 -44.36 -11.74 -3.52
C THR A 579 -43.24 -11.27 -4.43
N VAL A 580 -42.01 -11.29 -3.93
CA VAL A 580 -40.83 -10.85 -4.70
C VAL A 580 -39.63 -11.76 -4.46
N GLY A 581 -38.84 -11.97 -5.50
CA GLY A 581 -37.54 -12.64 -5.48
C GLY A 581 -36.42 -11.71 -5.92
N PHE A 582 -35.30 -11.73 -5.20
CA PHE A 582 -34.05 -11.08 -5.55
C PHE A 582 -33.04 -12.16 -5.96
N LEU A 583 -32.85 -12.34 -7.26
CA LEU A 583 -31.93 -13.31 -7.82
C LEU A 583 -30.55 -12.67 -7.99
N ALA A 584 -29.61 -13.01 -7.12
CA ALA A 584 -28.20 -12.64 -7.28
C ALA A 584 -27.50 -13.66 -8.17
N LEU A 585 -27.17 -13.26 -9.40
CA LEU A 585 -26.50 -14.10 -10.38
C LEU A 585 -25.00 -14.12 -10.13
N ASP A 586 -24.40 -15.32 -10.14
CA ASP A 586 -22.95 -15.51 -10.19
C ASP A 586 -22.60 -16.09 -11.57
N ALA A 587 -21.79 -15.38 -12.34
CA ALA A 587 -21.36 -15.82 -13.66
C ALA A 587 -20.00 -16.53 -13.59
N GLU A 588 -19.89 -17.65 -14.31
CA GLU A 588 -18.67 -18.47 -14.33
C GLU A 588 -17.55 -17.77 -15.09
N LYS A 589 -16.65 -17.10 -14.35
CA LYS A 589 -15.48 -16.44 -14.96
C LYS A 589 -15.88 -15.54 -16.14
N ALA A 590 -16.90 -14.72 -15.96
CA ALA A 590 -17.56 -13.95 -17.02
C ALA A 590 -16.60 -13.19 -17.95
N PHE A 591 -15.52 -12.61 -17.40
CA PHE A 591 -14.49 -11.95 -18.20
C PHE A 591 -13.74 -12.93 -19.10
N ASP A 592 -13.41 -14.13 -18.63
CA ASP A 592 -12.63 -15.12 -19.37
C ASP A 592 -13.47 -15.89 -20.42
N GLN A 593 -14.81 -15.84 -20.33
CA GLN A 593 -15.72 -16.57 -21.24
C GLN A 593 -16.33 -15.72 -22.37
N LEU A 594 -16.19 -14.40 -22.34
CA LEU A 594 -16.79 -13.50 -23.34
C LEU A 594 -16.41 -13.89 -24.77
N ASN A 595 -17.41 -14.11 -25.63
CA ASN A 595 -17.19 -14.51 -27.02
C ASN A 595 -16.83 -13.30 -27.90
N TRP A 596 -15.66 -13.35 -28.56
CA TRP A 596 -15.19 -12.27 -29.43
C TRP A 596 -15.99 -12.13 -30.73
N ASP A 597 -16.55 -13.21 -31.26
CA ASP A 597 -17.36 -13.15 -32.48
C ASP A 597 -18.67 -12.40 -32.21
N PHE A 598 -19.30 -12.63 -31.05
CA PHE A 598 -20.45 -11.85 -30.58
C PHE A 598 -20.11 -10.35 -30.46
N VAL A 599 -18.97 -10.01 -29.83
CA VAL A 599 -18.54 -8.62 -29.67
C VAL A 599 -18.30 -7.96 -31.02
N LYS A 600 -17.67 -8.64 -31.98
CA LYS A 600 -17.43 -8.10 -33.33
C LYS A 600 -18.73 -7.79 -34.06
N LEU A 601 -19.70 -8.71 -34.01
CA LEU A 601 -21.03 -8.49 -34.60
C LEU A 601 -21.77 -7.34 -33.91
N LEU A 602 -21.71 -7.25 -32.59
CA LEU A 602 -22.29 -6.13 -31.84
C LEU A 602 -21.67 -4.78 -32.25
N LEU A 603 -20.35 -4.69 -32.40
CA LEU A 603 -19.69 -3.46 -32.84
C LEU A 603 -20.08 -3.05 -34.26
N ARG A 604 -20.41 -4.03 -35.12
CA ARG A 604 -20.92 -3.81 -36.49
C ARG A 604 -22.34 -3.27 -36.45
N GLU A 605 -23.22 -3.88 -35.65
CA GLU A 605 -24.62 -3.44 -35.49
C GLU A 605 -24.74 -2.02 -34.91
N LEU A 606 -23.81 -1.63 -34.02
CA LEU A 606 -23.76 -0.27 -33.46
C LEU A 606 -23.20 0.77 -34.42
N ASP A 607 -22.65 0.35 -35.56
CA ASP A 607 -22.05 1.21 -36.58
C ASP A 607 -20.94 2.12 -36.03
N ILE A 608 -20.06 1.51 -35.22
CA ILE A 608 -18.97 2.20 -34.50
C ILE A 608 -17.88 2.78 -35.42
N GLY A 609 -17.88 2.40 -36.70
CA GLY A 609 -16.92 2.80 -37.71
C GLY A 609 -15.70 1.89 -37.80
N VAL A 610 -15.15 1.82 -39.01
CA VAL A 610 -14.14 0.83 -39.41
C VAL A 610 -12.82 0.99 -38.65
N GLN A 611 -12.35 2.22 -38.46
CA GLN A 611 -11.05 2.45 -37.83
C GLN A 611 -11.04 2.04 -36.36
N PHE A 612 -12.09 2.37 -35.62
CA PHE A 612 -12.20 1.97 -34.22
C PHE A 612 -12.38 0.45 -34.08
N GLN A 613 -13.14 -0.18 -34.98
CA GLN A 613 -13.28 -1.64 -35.06
C GLN A 613 -11.93 -2.32 -35.34
N ASN A 614 -11.13 -1.79 -36.27
CA ASN A 614 -9.77 -2.26 -36.56
C ASN A 614 -8.88 -2.18 -35.31
N GLY A 615 -8.90 -1.08 -34.57
CA GLY A 615 -8.15 -0.97 -33.31
C GLY A 615 -8.51 -2.05 -32.29
N ILE A 616 -9.80 -2.38 -32.14
CA ILE A 616 -10.27 -3.47 -31.27
C ILE A 616 -9.82 -4.83 -31.82
N ASN A 617 -10.02 -5.07 -33.12
CA ASN A 617 -9.68 -6.31 -33.79
C ASN A 617 -8.18 -6.60 -33.68
N ALA A 618 -7.33 -5.60 -33.89
CA ALA A 618 -5.88 -5.72 -33.77
C ALA A 618 -5.46 -6.19 -32.37
N ILE A 619 -6.12 -5.70 -31.32
CA ILE A 619 -5.83 -6.10 -29.93
C ILE A 619 -6.26 -7.53 -29.63
N TYR A 620 -7.45 -7.94 -30.08
CA TYR A 620 -8.08 -9.20 -29.67
C TYR A 620 -7.87 -10.38 -30.64
N THR A 621 -7.24 -10.14 -31.78
CA THR A 621 -6.89 -11.19 -32.75
C THR A 621 -5.46 -11.70 -32.50
N GLN A 622 -5.22 -13.01 -32.62
CA GLN A 622 -3.90 -13.65 -32.52
C GLN A 622 -3.15 -13.40 -31.19
N GLN A 623 -3.88 -13.45 -30.08
CA GLN A 623 -3.32 -13.28 -28.75
C GLN A 623 -2.59 -14.54 -28.26
N GLU A 624 -1.42 -14.36 -27.64
CA GLU A 624 -0.65 -15.43 -27.02
C GLU A 624 -0.38 -15.12 -25.54
N ALA A 625 -0.39 -16.14 -24.70
CA ALA A 625 0.00 -16.01 -23.31
C ALA A 625 0.77 -17.22 -22.79
N PHE A 626 1.51 -17.01 -21.70
CA PHE A 626 2.10 -18.09 -20.90
C PHE A 626 1.89 -17.79 -19.42
N ILE A 627 1.89 -18.84 -18.60
CA ILE A 627 1.59 -18.74 -17.18
C ILE A 627 2.88 -18.78 -16.36
N ARG A 628 2.95 -17.94 -15.33
CA ARG A 628 3.99 -17.98 -14.31
C ARG A 628 3.44 -18.47 -12.97
N VAL A 629 3.93 -19.62 -12.51
CA VAL A 629 3.67 -20.18 -11.17
C VAL A 629 5.00 -20.49 -10.48
N ASN A 630 5.12 -20.18 -9.19
CA ASN A 630 6.30 -20.44 -8.36
C ASN A 630 7.65 -19.94 -8.92
N GLY A 631 7.62 -19.00 -9.87
CA GLY A 631 8.80 -18.45 -10.54
C GLY A 631 9.19 -19.13 -11.85
N GLN A 632 8.56 -20.26 -12.18
CA GLN A 632 8.68 -20.95 -13.48
C GLN A 632 7.66 -20.44 -14.49
N THR A 633 7.93 -20.62 -15.79
CA THR A 633 7.05 -20.22 -16.90
C THR A 633 6.65 -21.43 -17.72
N SER A 634 5.37 -21.55 -18.06
CA SER A 634 4.84 -22.56 -18.98
C SER A 634 5.25 -22.29 -20.44
N GLY A 635 4.93 -23.22 -21.34
CA GLY A 635 4.86 -22.93 -22.77
C GLY A 635 3.77 -21.89 -23.08
N LYS A 636 3.84 -21.30 -24.28
CA LYS A 636 2.82 -20.38 -24.78
C LYS A 636 1.57 -21.14 -25.26
N PHE A 637 0.41 -20.51 -25.14
CA PHE A 637 -0.86 -20.95 -25.70
C PHE A 637 -1.64 -19.74 -26.27
N LYS A 638 -2.60 -20.00 -27.14
CA LYS A 638 -3.44 -18.95 -27.78
C LYS A 638 -4.63 -18.58 -26.91
N ILE A 639 -5.04 -17.31 -26.96
CA ILE A 639 -6.28 -16.83 -26.32
C ILE A 639 -7.28 -16.51 -27.43
N ASN A 640 -8.35 -17.30 -27.52
CA ASN A 640 -9.37 -17.17 -28.57
C ASN A 640 -10.70 -16.59 -28.07
N ARG A 641 -10.93 -16.56 -26.75
CA ARG A 641 -12.07 -15.89 -26.10
C ARG A 641 -11.65 -15.21 -24.80
N GLY A 642 -12.53 -14.37 -24.26
CA GLY A 642 -12.33 -13.71 -22.98
C GLY A 642 -11.50 -12.44 -23.04
N ALA A 643 -11.80 -11.52 -22.13
CA ALA A 643 -11.19 -10.21 -22.00
C ALA A 643 -10.02 -10.23 -21.00
N ARG A 644 -8.87 -9.66 -21.40
CA ARG A 644 -7.62 -9.67 -20.63
C ARG A 644 -7.75 -8.91 -19.30
N GLN A 645 -7.65 -9.61 -18.18
CA GLN A 645 -7.61 -9.00 -16.84
C GLN A 645 -6.33 -8.18 -16.65
N GLY A 646 -6.44 -6.86 -16.78
CA GLY A 646 -5.32 -5.91 -16.72
C GLY A 646 -5.25 -4.95 -17.91
N CYS A 647 -6.05 -5.18 -18.96
CA CYS A 647 -6.23 -4.26 -20.07
C CYS A 647 -7.22 -3.13 -19.69
N PRO A 648 -6.88 -1.85 -19.92
CA PRO A 648 -7.79 -0.70 -19.70
C PRO A 648 -9.12 -0.75 -20.48
N LEU A 649 -9.14 -1.36 -21.67
CA LEU A 649 -10.30 -1.40 -22.56
C LEU A 649 -11.27 -2.55 -22.23
N SER A 650 -10.75 -3.69 -21.75
CA SER A 650 -11.52 -4.91 -21.50
C SER A 650 -12.77 -4.73 -20.62
N PRO A 651 -12.77 -3.94 -19.52
CA PRO A 651 -13.97 -3.71 -18.72
C PRO A 651 -15.11 -3.02 -19.48
N LEU A 652 -14.79 -2.11 -20.41
CA LEU A 652 -15.79 -1.38 -21.20
C LEU A 652 -16.43 -2.28 -22.25
N ILE A 653 -15.64 -3.15 -22.88
CA ILE A 653 -16.15 -4.15 -23.83
C ILE A 653 -17.07 -5.14 -23.13
N PHE A 654 -16.73 -5.57 -21.91
CA PHE A 654 -17.56 -6.47 -21.13
C PHE A 654 -18.93 -5.86 -20.79
N ILE A 655 -18.97 -4.62 -20.29
CA ILE A 655 -20.25 -3.96 -19.98
C ILE A 655 -21.06 -3.63 -21.24
N LEU A 656 -20.40 -3.38 -22.38
CA LEU A 656 -21.07 -3.17 -23.66
C LEU A 656 -21.82 -4.44 -24.09
N ALA A 657 -21.19 -5.61 -23.99
CA ALA A 657 -21.85 -6.88 -24.28
C ALA A 657 -22.97 -7.19 -23.27
N LEU A 658 -22.72 -6.98 -21.98
CA LEU A 658 -23.71 -7.22 -20.93
C LEU A 658 -24.94 -6.32 -21.04
N GLU A 659 -24.79 -5.09 -21.56
CA GLU A 659 -25.92 -4.17 -21.77
C GLU A 659 -27.01 -4.76 -22.68
N ILE A 660 -26.64 -5.65 -23.60
CA ILE A 660 -27.61 -6.34 -24.48
C ILE A 660 -28.54 -7.25 -23.68
N LEU A 661 -28.02 -7.96 -22.67
CA LEU A 661 -28.83 -8.75 -21.74
C LEU A 661 -29.72 -7.84 -20.88
N LEU A 662 -29.14 -6.76 -20.34
CA LEU A 662 -29.91 -5.84 -19.48
C LEU A 662 -31.05 -5.19 -20.27
N ARG A 663 -30.81 -4.80 -21.52
CA ARG A 663 -31.81 -4.27 -22.43
C ARG A 663 -32.91 -5.29 -22.73
N SER A 664 -32.54 -6.52 -23.08
CA SER A 664 -33.51 -7.57 -23.39
C SER A 664 -34.42 -7.88 -22.20
N ILE A 665 -33.91 -7.75 -20.97
CA ILE A 665 -34.71 -7.86 -19.74
C ILE A 665 -35.62 -6.65 -19.54
N ARG A 666 -35.11 -5.43 -19.75
CA ARG A 666 -35.87 -4.18 -19.56
C ARG A 666 -37.08 -4.10 -20.48
N GLU A 667 -36.89 -4.37 -21.77
CA GLU A 667 -37.92 -4.20 -22.81
C GLU A 667 -38.96 -5.33 -22.83
N ASP A 668 -38.63 -6.51 -22.29
CA ASP A 668 -39.54 -7.66 -22.29
C ASP A 668 -40.68 -7.48 -21.27
N LYS A 669 -41.90 -7.22 -21.78
CA LYS A 669 -43.10 -7.03 -20.96
C LYS A 669 -43.54 -8.28 -20.21
N LYS A 670 -43.09 -9.48 -20.60
CA LYS A 670 -43.41 -10.73 -19.89
C LYS A 670 -42.60 -10.87 -18.60
N LEU A 671 -41.46 -10.18 -18.49
CA LEU A 671 -40.62 -10.18 -17.30
C LEU A 671 -41.08 -9.05 -16.37
N ALA A 672 -41.88 -9.39 -15.35
CA ALA A 672 -42.37 -8.43 -14.37
C ALA A 672 -41.33 -8.14 -13.27
N GLY A 673 -41.01 -6.86 -13.08
CA GLY A 673 -40.18 -6.36 -11.98
C GLY A 673 -40.99 -5.64 -10.91
N ILE A 674 -40.31 -4.93 -10.01
CA ILE A 674 -41.01 -4.07 -9.04
C ILE A 674 -41.56 -2.84 -9.75
N LYS A 675 -42.89 -2.67 -9.74
CA LYS A 675 -43.58 -1.51 -10.32
C LYS A 675 -44.10 -0.59 -9.21
N ILE A 676 -43.59 0.64 -9.18
CA ILE A 676 -44.02 1.71 -8.28
C ILE A 676 -44.24 2.97 -9.11
N ASP A 677 -45.42 3.56 -8.97
CA ASP A 677 -45.90 4.65 -9.81
C ASP A 677 -45.79 4.29 -11.32
N ARG A 678 -45.12 5.15 -12.09
CA ARG A 678 -44.80 4.96 -13.52
C ARG A 678 -43.44 4.28 -13.74
N GLN A 679 -42.75 3.84 -12.70
CA GLN A 679 -41.40 3.29 -12.78
C GLN A 679 -41.38 1.80 -12.50
N GLU A 680 -40.78 1.02 -13.41
CA GLU A 680 -40.52 -0.40 -13.21
C GLU A 680 -39.02 -0.65 -13.07
N THR A 681 -38.62 -1.41 -12.05
CA THR A 681 -37.22 -1.83 -11.86
C THR A 681 -37.11 -3.35 -11.94
N LYS A 682 -36.40 -3.84 -12.95
CA LYS A 682 -36.24 -5.27 -13.26
C LYS A 682 -34.88 -5.82 -12.87
N VAL A 683 -33.82 -5.05 -13.12
CA VAL A 683 -32.43 -5.54 -12.96
C VAL A 683 -31.52 -4.41 -12.46
N ARG A 684 -30.46 -4.77 -11.74
CA ARG A 684 -29.31 -3.91 -11.43
C ARG A 684 -28.02 -4.69 -11.60
N ALA A 685 -27.03 -4.06 -12.20
CA ALA A 685 -25.73 -4.66 -12.47
C ALA A 685 -24.60 -3.76 -11.95
N PHE A 686 -23.53 -4.41 -11.49
CA PHE A 686 -22.23 -3.77 -11.32
C PHE A 686 -21.19 -4.70 -11.91
N ALA A 687 -20.85 -4.48 -13.19
CA ALA A 687 -20.10 -5.46 -13.96
C ALA A 687 -20.79 -6.83 -13.95
N ASP A 688 -20.08 -7.89 -13.55
CA ASP A 688 -20.55 -9.28 -13.47
C ASP A 688 -21.51 -9.54 -12.31
N ASP A 689 -21.53 -8.69 -11.27
CA ASP A 689 -22.48 -8.79 -10.15
C ASP A 689 -23.87 -8.26 -10.59
N VAL A 690 -24.72 -9.16 -11.11
CA VAL A 690 -26.09 -8.85 -11.57
C VAL A 690 -27.12 -9.33 -10.54
N ILE A 691 -28.10 -8.48 -10.23
CA ILE A 691 -29.25 -8.83 -9.41
C ILE A 691 -30.55 -8.54 -10.16
N CYS A 692 -31.38 -9.57 -10.31
CA CYS A 692 -32.71 -9.46 -10.90
C CYS A 692 -33.76 -9.35 -9.79
N ILE A 693 -34.75 -8.47 -9.99
CA ILE A 693 -35.89 -8.27 -9.10
C ILE A 693 -37.11 -8.85 -9.83
N ILE A 694 -37.63 -9.95 -9.29
CA ILE A 694 -38.64 -10.79 -9.93
C ILE A 694 -39.92 -10.69 -9.10
N GLU A 695 -40.97 -10.07 -9.63
CA GLU A 695 -42.30 -10.14 -9.02
C GLU A 695 -42.93 -11.51 -9.30
N ASN A 696 -43.64 -12.08 -8.32
CA ASN A 696 -44.20 -13.44 -8.39
C ASN A 696 -43.17 -14.50 -8.80
N PRO A 697 -42.10 -14.70 -8.00
CA PRO A 697 -40.97 -15.54 -8.38
C PRO A 697 -41.33 -17.01 -8.62
N ARG A 698 -42.42 -17.53 -8.03
CA ARG A 698 -42.89 -18.91 -8.21
C ARG A 698 -43.07 -19.27 -9.70
N ASP A 699 -43.66 -18.37 -10.47
CA ASP A 699 -44.03 -18.62 -11.87
C ASP A 699 -43.06 -17.96 -12.86
N ASN A 700 -42.52 -16.79 -12.50
CA ASN A 700 -41.71 -16.01 -13.43
C ASN A 700 -40.24 -16.45 -13.48
N THR A 701 -39.65 -17.00 -12.40
CA THR A 701 -38.19 -17.21 -12.32
C THR A 701 -37.62 -18.07 -13.47
N ARG A 702 -38.37 -19.06 -13.97
CA ARG A 702 -37.92 -19.89 -15.10
C ARG A 702 -37.80 -19.09 -16.40
N LEU A 703 -38.73 -18.16 -16.66
CA LEU A 703 -38.69 -17.27 -17.82
C LEU A 703 -37.43 -16.38 -17.78
N TRP A 704 -37.11 -15.85 -16.61
CA TRP A 704 -35.89 -15.07 -16.39
C TRP A 704 -34.62 -15.88 -16.67
N LEU A 705 -34.54 -17.10 -16.13
CA LEU A 705 -33.40 -18.00 -16.37
C LEU A 705 -33.24 -18.33 -17.85
N ASN A 706 -34.33 -18.64 -18.55
CA ASN A 706 -34.28 -18.96 -19.98
C ASN A 706 -33.73 -17.78 -20.80
N LYS A 707 -34.16 -16.55 -20.51
CA LYS A 707 -33.67 -15.33 -21.18
C LYS A 707 -32.16 -15.12 -20.97
N ILE A 708 -31.68 -15.37 -19.75
CA ILE A 708 -30.25 -15.23 -19.43
C ILE A 708 -29.45 -16.37 -20.07
N GLU A 709 -29.97 -17.59 -20.07
CA GLU A 709 -29.34 -18.76 -20.71
C GLU A 709 -29.24 -18.59 -22.23
N GLU A 710 -30.25 -18.01 -22.89
CA GLU A 710 -30.24 -17.65 -24.32
C GLU A 710 -29.08 -16.70 -24.66
N PHE A 711 -28.98 -15.58 -23.93
CA PHE A 711 -27.84 -14.67 -24.06
C PHE A 711 -26.50 -15.35 -23.75
N GLY A 712 -26.48 -16.20 -22.71
CA GLY A 712 -25.31 -16.94 -22.28
C GLY A 712 -24.71 -17.83 -23.36
N LYS A 713 -25.55 -18.47 -24.19
CA LYS A 713 -25.12 -19.29 -25.33
C LYS A 713 -24.38 -18.48 -26.40
N LEU A 714 -24.83 -17.25 -26.67
CA LEU A 714 -24.27 -16.40 -27.72
C LEU A 714 -23.04 -15.60 -27.24
N ALA A 715 -23.16 -14.94 -26.09
CA ALA A 715 -22.14 -14.02 -25.59
C ALA A 715 -21.11 -14.68 -24.65
N GLY A 716 -21.35 -15.93 -24.20
CA GLY A 716 -20.48 -16.63 -23.26
C GLY A 716 -20.73 -16.28 -21.78
N PHE A 717 -21.93 -15.78 -21.44
CA PHE A 717 -22.30 -15.46 -20.05
C PHE A 717 -22.96 -16.66 -19.35
N LYS A 718 -22.15 -17.61 -18.88
CA LYS A 718 -22.66 -18.84 -18.24
C LYS A 718 -22.99 -18.62 -16.76
N ILE A 719 -24.22 -18.95 -16.35
CA ILE A 719 -24.67 -18.86 -14.96
C ILE A 719 -24.10 -20.03 -14.14
N ASN A 720 -23.51 -19.73 -12.98
CA ASN A 720 -23.19 -20.73 -11.97
C ASN A 720 -24.41 -20.96 -11.07
N LYS A 721 -25.20 -22.00 -11.32
CA LYS A 721 -26.42 -22.30 -10.53
C LYS A 721 -26.13 -22.61 -9.06
N ASP A 722 -24.97 -23.20 -8.77
CA ASP A 722 -24.56 -23.56 -7.40
C ASP A 722 -24.19 -22.34 -6.53
N LYS A 723 -23.81 -21.22 -7.15
CA LYS A 723 -23.43 -19.98 -6.46
C LYS A 723 -24.44 -18.87 -6.62
N SER A 724 -25.31 -18.97 -7.62
CA SER A 724 -26.43 -18.04 -7.79
C SER A 724 -27.45 -18.29 -6.69
N VAL A 725 -27.88 -17.21 -6.04
CA VAL A 725 -28.73 -17.30 -4.84
C VAL A 725 -29.98 -16.47 -5.02
N LEU A 726 -31.12 -17.04 -4.64
CA LEU A 726 -32.41 -16.38 -4.64
C LEU A 726 -32.85 -16.05 -3.21
N LEU A 727 -33.09 -14.76 -2.94
CA LEU A 727 -33.72 -14.29 -1.70
C LEU A 727 -35.20 -13.98 -1.98
N THR A 728 -36.13 -14.61 -1.26
CA THR A 728 -37.56 -14.37 -1.43
C THR A 728 -38.15 -13.61 -0.24
N LYS A 729 -39.26 -12.89 -0.48
CA LYS A 729 -40.03 -12.16 0.53
C LYS A 729 -41.52 -12.40 0.32
N ASN A 730 -42.26 -12.49 1.43
CA ASN A 730 -43.70 -12.78 1.50
C ASN A 730 -44.13 -14.10 0.84
N MET A 731 -43.24 -15.08 0.76
CA MET A 731 -43.51 -16.36 0.11
C MET A 731 -43.52 -17.50 1.14
N THR A 732 -44.49 -18.42 1.02
CA THR A 732 -44.64 -19.57 1.93
C THR A 732 -43.49 -20.56 1.78
N LEU A 733 -43.28 -21.43 2.78
CA LEU A 733 -42.24 -22.47 2.71
C LEU A 733 -42.53 -23.51 1.61
N GLN A 734 -43.80 -23.86 1.39
CA GLN A 734 -44.20 -24.78 0.32
C GLN A 734 -43.87 -24.21 -1.07
N ASP A 735 -44.20 -22.93 -1.31
CA ASP A 735 -43.85 -22.25 -2.56
C ASP A 735 -42.33 -22.15 -2.77
N GLN A 736 -41.56 -22.00 -1.69
CA GLN A 736 -40.10 -21.99 -1.72
C GLN A 736 -39.53 -23.33 -2.19
N GLU A 737 -40.10 -24.45 -1.73
CA GLU A 737 -39.69 -25.78 -2.17
C GLU A 737 -40.04 -26.05 -3.63
N ILE A 738 -41.24 -25.67 -4.07
CA ILE A 738 -41.66 -25.80 -5.48
C ILE A 738 -40.71 -24.99 -6.37
N LEU A 739 -40.40 -23.75 -5.99
CA LEU A 739 -39.49 -22.89 -6.73
C LEU A 739 -38.08 -23.49 -6.82
N LYS A 740 -37.59 -24.06 -5.71
CA LYS A 740 -36.30 -24.75 -5.65
C LYS A 740 -36.25 -25.92 -6.64
N LYS A 741 -37.28 -26.77 -6.64
CA LYS A 741 -37.39 -27.92 -7.55
C LYS A 741 -37.47 -27.49 -9.02
N LYS A 742 -38.26 -26.46 -9.34
CA LYS A 742 -38.42 -25.96 -10.72
C LYS A 742 -37.17 -25.30 -11.30
N THR A 743 -36.38 -24.62 -10.47
CA THR A 743 -35.27 -23.75 -10.96
C THR A 743 -33.89 -24.33 -10.72
N GLY A 744 -33.73 -25.23 -9.75
CA GLY A 744 -32.42 -25.74 -9.30
C GLY A 744 -31.56 -24.70 -8.58
N LEU A 745 -32.09 -23.51 -8.25
CA LEU A 745 -31.36 -22.44 -7.57
C LEU A 745 -31.34 -22.65 -6.05
N GLN A 746 -30.29 -22.14 -5.40
CA GLN A 746 -30.23 -22.11 -3.95
C GLN A 746 -31.08 -20.96 -3.40
N LEU A 747 -32.10 -21.28 -2.60
CA LEU A 747 -32.83 -20.28 -1.82
C LEU A 747 -32.05 -19.99 -0.54
N ALA A 748 -31.90 -18.70 -0.22
CA ALA A 748 -31.22 -18.28 1.00
C ALA A 748 -32.00 -17.21 1.77
N ASN A 749 -31.84 -17.24 3.09
CA ASN A 749 -32.39 -16.23 4.00
C ASN A 749 -31.66 -14.87 3.93
N LYS A 750 -30.49 -14.84 3.29
CA LYS A 750 -29.68 -13.64 3.07
C LYS A 750 -28.79 -13.80 1.85
N ILE A 751 -28.56 -12.70 1.13
CA ILE A 751 -27.65 -12.62 -0.02
C ILE A 751 -26.53 -11.62 0.27
N LYS A 752 -25.39 -11.80 -0.38
CA LYS A 752 -24.30 -10.84 -0.35
C LYS A 752 -24.20 -10.15 -1.70
N TYR A 753 -24.53 -8.87 -1.76
CA TYR A 753 -24.48 -8.08 -2.99
C TYR A 753 -23.52 -6.90 -2.82
N LEU A 754 -22.56 -6.76 -3.74
CA LEU A 754 -21.50 -5.74 -3.75
C LEU A 754 -20.65 -5.63 -2.47
N GLY A 755 -20.75 -6.59 -1.55
CA GLY A 755 -20.06 -6.58 -0.26
C GLY A 755 -20.96 -6.34 0.95
N ILE A 756 -22.24 -6.05 0.76
CA ILE A 756 -23.26 -5.90 1.80
C ILE A 756 -24.11 -7.16 1.89
N TRP A 757 -24.34 -7.64 3.12
CA TRP A 757 -25.30 -8.69 3.41
C TRP A 757 -26.70 -8.10 3.56
N ILE A 758 -27.62 -8.61 2.75
CA ILE A 758 -29.02 -8.21 2.71
C ILE A 758 -29.87 -9.42 3.09
N ALA A 759 -30.84 -9.24 3.98
CA ALA A 759 -31.76 -10.28 4.42
C ALA A 759 -33.20 -9.87 4.09
N ALA A 760 -34.15 -10.80 4.17
CA ALA A 760 -35.57 -10.52 3.94
C ALA A 760 -36.18 -9.51 4.93
N LYS A 761 -35.49 -9.17 6.03
CA LYS A 761 -35.88 -8.12 6.99
C LYS A 761 -34.73 -7.13 7.17
N ASN A 762 -35.04 -5.83 7.04
CA ASN A 762 -34.04 -4.76 7.11
C ASN A 762 -33.51 -4.49 8.53
N ASN A 763 -34.20 -4.95 9.59
CA ASN A 763 -33.73 -4.79 10.97
C ASN A 763 -32.39 -5.49 11.28
N ARG A 764 -31.98 -6.48 10.47
CA ARG A 764 -30.71 -7.22 10.64
C ARG A 764 -29.51 -6.55 9.96
N LEU A 765 -29.69 -5.46 9.21
CA LEU A 765 -28.62 -4.82 8.44
C LEU A 765 -27.42 -4.39 9.31
N LEU A 766 -27.69 -3.89 10.52
CA LEU A 766 -26.65 -3.46 11.47
C LEU A 766 -25.78 -4.64 11.94
N GLU A 767 -26.42 -5.74 12.32
CA GLU A 767 -25.76 -6.95 12.81
C GLU A 767 -24.92 -7.62 11.71
N LEU A 768 -25.54 -7.86 10.55
CA LEU A 768 -24.94 -8.61 9.45
C LEU A 768 -23.75 -7.88 8.81
N ASN A 769 -23.72 -6.55 8.86
CA ASN A 769 -22.72 -5.73 8.20
C ASN A 769 -21.79 -5.02 9.19
N TYR A 770 -22.29 -4.08 9.99
CA TYR A 770 -21.45 -3.26 10.88
C TYR A 770 -20.81 -4.09 11.98
N MET A 771 -21.60 -4.89 12.71
CA MET A 771 -21.07 -5.69 13.82
C MET A 771 -20.10 -6.76 13.33
N ARG A 772 -20.45 -7.47 12.24
CA ARG A 772 -19.56 -8.46 11.60
C ARG A 772 -18.26 -7.82 11.11
N LYS A 773 -18.33 -6.71 10.38
CA LYS A 773 -17.15 -6.01 9.86
C LYS A 773 -16.27 -5.47 10.99
N TRP A 774 -16.87 -4.98 12.07
CA TRP A 774 -16.13 -4.51 13.23
C TRP A 774 -15.44 -5.65 13.97
N LYS A 775 -16.05 -6.84 14.07
CA LYS A 775 -15.38 -8.04 14.62
C LYS A 775 -14.11 -8.38 13.84
N GLU A 776 -14.17 -8.36 12.50
CA GLU A 776 -12.99 -8.55 11.64
C GLU A 776 -11.93 -7.47 11.87
N ILE A 777 -12.34 -6.19 11.92
CA ILE A 777 -11.44 -5.07 12.21
C ILE A 777 -10.80 -5.20 13.59
N LYS A 778 -11.56 -5.61 14.60
CA LYS A 778 -11.06 -5.78 15.96
C LYS A 778 -9.99 -6.86 16.00
N LYS A 779 -10.21 -8.00 15.33
CA LYS A 779 -9.20 -9.05 15.16
C LYS A 779 -7.94 -8.52 14.46
N ASP A 780 -8.11 -7.78 13.36
CA ASP A 780 -6.98 -7.13 12.66
C ASP A 780 -6.20 -6.21 13.61
N LEU A 781 -6.88 -5.38 14.41
CA LEU A 781 -6.25 -4.46 15.36
C LEU A 781 -5.49 -5.20 16.47
N GLU A 782 -6.02 -6.32 16.94
CA GLU A 782 -5.37 -7.20 17.93
C GLU A 782 -4.12 -7.86 17.36
N GLU A 783 -4.16 -8.35 16.12
CA GLU A 783 -3.01 -8.92 15.43
C GLU A 783 -1.93 -7.86 15.14
N TRP A 784 -2.35 -6.67 14.68
CA TRP A 784 -1.45 -5.57 14.36
C TRP A 784 -0.82 -4.92 15.58
N LYS A 785 -1.40 -5.08 16.78
CA LYS A 785 -0.84 -4.60 18.04
C LYS A 785 0.57 -5.16 18.27
N ASN A 786 0.84 -6.38 17.83
CA ASN A 786 2.16 -7.04 17.97
C ASN A 786 3.22 -6.47 17.01
N LEU A 787 2.83 -5.60 16.07
CA LEU A 787 3.75 -4.95 15.16
C LEU A 787 4.40 -3.74 15.84
N LYS A 788 5.72 -3.62 15.71
CA LYS A 788 6.50 -2.49 16.24
C LYS A 788 6.32 -1.25 15.36
N ILE A 789 5.19 -0.58 15.49
CA ILE A 789 4.80 0.62 14.74
C ILE A 789 4.66 1.80 15.71
N SER A 790 5.07 3.01 15.29
CA SER A 790 4.96 4.22 16.12
C SER A 790 3.50 4.63 16.39
N LEU A 791 3.28 5.64 17.24
CA LEU A 791 1.94 6.21 17.44
C LEU A 791 1.34 6.71 16.12
N LEU A 792 2.10 7.53 15.38
CA LEU A 792 1.66 8.09 14.11
C LEU A 792 1.44 6.99 13.06
N GLY A 793 2.23 5.92 13.08
CA GLY A 793 2.04 4.78 12.18
C GLY A 793 0.79 3.96 12.50
N ARG A 794 0.40 3.86 13.77
CA ARG A 794 -0.87 3.23 14.17
C ARG A 794 -2.07 4.08 13.78
N ILE A 795 -2.00 5.41 13.93
CA ILE A 795 -3.02 6.33 13.41
C ILE A 795 -3.11 6.21 11.88
N ALA A 796 -1.97 6.14 11.19
CA ALA A 796 -1.93 5.91 9.74
C ALA A 796 -2.51 4.54 9.34
N THR A 797 -2.34 3.51 10.18
CA THR A 797 -2.96 2.18 9.99
C THR A 797 -4.47 2.27 10.05
N VAL A 798 -5.02 2.99 11.04
CA VAL A 798 -6.46 3.26 11.15
C VAL A 798 -6.95 3.97 9.89
N LYS A 799 -6.26 5.02 9.42
CA LYS A 799 -6.59 5.72 8.17
C LYS A 799 -6.57 4.85 6.92
N MET A 800 -5.59 3.98 6.82
CA MET A 800 -5.33 3.21 5.61
C MET A 800 -6.20 1.95 5.52
N SER A 801 -6.61 1.39 6.66
CA SER A 801 -7.23 0.06 6.72
C SER A 801 -8.58 0.03 7.42
N VAL A 802 -8.78 0.81 8.49
CA VAL A 802 -10.06 0.84 9.22
C VAL A 802 -11.04 1.81 8.56
N LEU A 803 -10.61 3.06 8.33
CA LEU A 803 -11.47 4.10 7.77
C LEU A 803 -12.09 3.68 6.42
N PRO A 804 -11.37 3.14 5.43
CA PRO A 804 -11.99 2.77 4.15
C PRO A 804 -13.02 1.65 4.28
N LYS A 805 -12.80 0.66 5.16
CA LYS A 805 -13.76 -0.43 5.43
C LYS A 805 -15.06 0.14 6.02
N MET A 806 -14.96 1.08 6.94
CA MET A 806 -16.12 1.70 7.59
C MET A 806 -16.81 2.71 6.68
N LEU A 807 -16.05 3.52 5.94
CA LEU A 807 -16.56 4.52 4.99
C LEU A 807 -17.39 3.87 3.88
N TYR A 808 -16.97 2.68 3.42
CA TYR A 808 -17.77 1.89 2.49
C TYR A 808 -19.15 1.56 3.09
N LEU A 809 -19.23 1.13 4.35
CA LEU A 809 -20.53 0.89 5.01
C LEU A 809 -21.32 2.20 5.20
N PHE A 810 -20.68 3.26 5.70
CA PHE A 810 -21.33 4.56 5.92
C PHE A 810 -21.96 5.13 4.65
N ARG A 811 -21.33 4.95 3.49
CA ARG A 811 -21.85 5.43 2.21
C ARG A 811 -23.04 4.61 1.70
N ASN A 812 -23.02 3.30 1.89
CA ASN A 812 -24.02 2.39 1.32
C ASN A 812 -25.22 2.15 2.25
N ILE A 813 -25.01 2.13 3.58
CA ILE A 813 -26.04 1.81 4.58
C ILE A 813 -25.95 2.73 5.84
N PRO A 814 -26.16 4.05 5.72
CA PRO A 814 -26.08 4.99 6.85
C PRO A 814 -27.24 4.84 7.85
N ILE A 815 -27.21 3.78 8.67
CA ILE A 815 -28.30 3.38 9.57
C ILE A 815 -28.00 3.64 11.06
N ILE A 816 -26.83 4.20 11.40
CA ILE A 816 -26.42 4.33 12.79
C ILE A 816 -27.11 5.54 13.43
N ARG A 817 -27.98 5.28 14.41
CA ARG A 817 -28.73 6.32 15.13
C ARG A 817 -28.13 6.70 16.49
N ASN A 818 -27.37 5.79 17.13
CA ASN A 818 -26.87 5.96 18.50
C ASN A 818 -25.36 6.24 18.54
N ASN A 819 -24.91 6.95 19.58
CA ASN A 819 -23.48 7.24 19.77
C ASN A 819 -22.72 6.09 20.45
N GLN A 820 -23.42 5.12 21.06
CA GLN A 820 -22.82 4.03 21.84
C GLN A 820 -21.91 3.13 20.98
N LEU A 821 -22.32 2.84 19.73
CA LEU A 821 -21.50 2.07 18.79
C LEU A 821 -20.17 2.76 18.49
N PHE A 822 -20.21 4.06 18.16
CA PHE A 822 -18.99 4.86 17.94
C PHE A 822 -18.11 4.89 19.19
N ASN A 823 -18.70 5.03 20.38
CA ASN A 823 -17.94 5.00 21.64
C ASN A 823 -17.21 3.68 21.85
N ASN A 824 -17.84 2.54 21.52
CA ASN A 824 -17.21 1.24 21.58
C ASN A 824 -16.08 1.11 20.55
N TRP A 825 -16.30 1.58 19.32
CA TRP A 825 -15.25 1.60 18.28
C TRP A 825 -14.06 2.47 18.67
N TYR A 826 -14.31 3.65 19.27
CA TYR A 826 -13.25 4.51 19.80
C TYR A 826 -12.52 3.89 21.00
N LYS A 827 -13.16 3.04 21.80
CA LYS A 827 -12.46 2.27 22.85
C LYS A 827 -11.46 1.30 22.21
N ASP A 828 -11.88 0.52 21.21
CA ASP A 828 -11.01 -0.45 20.53
C ASP A 828 -9.86 0.25 19.77
N ILE A 829 -10.15 1.31 19.01
CA ILE A 829 -9.14 2.12 18.33
C ILE A 829 -8.14 2.69 19.34
N ARG A 830 -8.60 3.22 20.49
CA ARG A 830 -7.69 3.74 21.53
C ARG A 830 -6.80 2.63 22.09
N LYS A 831 -7.33 1.45 22.39
CA LYS A 831 -6.53 0.31 22.85
C LYS A 831 -5.40 -0.01 21.86
N PHE A 832 -5.71 -0.06 20.56
CA PHE A 832 -4.70 -0.27 19.52
C PHE A 832 -3.70 0.89 19.41
N VAL A 833 -4.17 2.13 19.25
CA VAL A 833 -3.33 3.33 19.05
C VAL A 833 -2.42 3.59 20.26
N TRP A 834 -2.82 3.17 21.46
CA TRP A 834 -2.02 3.31 22.68
C TRP A 834 -1.29 2.02 23.12
N ASN A 835 -1.43 0.92 22.38
CA ASN A 835 -0.82 -0.39 22.71
C ASN A 835 -1.22 -0.85 24.12
N ASN A 836 -2.51 -0.78 24.44
CA ASN A 836 -3.09 -1.00 25.77
C ASN A 836 -2.55 -0.12 26.91
N LYS A 837 -1.73 0.89 26.61
CA LYS A 837 -1.32 1.89 27.61
C LYS A 837 -2.45 2.91 27.82
N LYS A 838 -2.49 3.53 29.01
CA LYS A 838 -3.43 4.63 29.28
C LYS A 838 -3.20 5.79 28.28
N PRO A 839 -4.26 6.29 27.62
CA PRO A 839 -4.16 7.45 26.72
C PRO A 839 -3.58 8.67 27.42
N ARG A 840 -2.65 9.36 26.76
CA ARG A 840 -2.00 10.58 27.30
C ARG A 840 -2.52 11.88 26.68
N ILE A 841 -3.22 11.78 25.55
CA ILE A 841 -3.85 12.88 24.84
C ILE A 841 -5.35 12.61 24.84
N LYS A 842 -6.16 13.65 25.07
CA LYS A 842 -7.64 13.57 24.99
C LYS A 842 -8.07 13.15 23.58
N LEU A 843 -9.12 12.33 23.49
CA LEU A 843 -9.59 11.81 22.20
C LEU A 843 -10.01 12.94 21.25
N SER A 844 -10.68 14.00 21.73
CA SER A 844 -11.04 15.18 20.94
C SER A 844 -9.83 15.83 20.25
N THR A 845 -8.72 15.98 20.99
CA THR A 845 -7.45 16.49 20.45
C THR A 845 -6.80 15.52 19.46
N MET A 846 -6.96 14.21 19.63
CA MET A 846 -6.45 13.23 18.66
C MET A 846 -7.24 13.30 17.34
N LEU A 847 -8.55 13.51 17.39
CA LEU A 847 -9.44 13.61 16.23
C LEU A 847 -9.28 14.93 15.46
N THR A 848 -8.75 15.96 16.13
CA THR A 848 -8.49 17.29 15.55
C THR A 848 -7.52 17.22 14.35
N PRO A 849 -7.74 18.00 13.26
CA PRO A 849 -6.81 18.09 12.13
C PRO A 849 -5.40 18.58 12.53
N LYS A 850 -4.40 18.27 11.70
CA LYS A 850 -3.00 18.66 11.95
C LYS A 850 -2.78 20.16 11.83
N GLU A 851 -3.55 20.82 10.98
CA GLU A 851 -3.56 22.25 10.71
C GLU A 851 -3.99 23.06 11.95
N ARG A 852 -4.65 22.40 12.91
CA ARG A 852 -5.09 22.96 14.20
C ARG A 852 -4.41 22.27 15.40
N GLY A 853 -3.26 21.65 15.20
CA GLY A 853 -2.42 21.08 16.27
C GLY A 853 -2.82 19.69 16.78
N GLY A 854 -3.78 19.02 16.11
CA GLY A 854 -4.20 17.66 16.43
C GLY A 854 -3.39 16.55 15.76
N LEU A 855 -3.82 15.29 15.93
CA LEU A 855 -3.17 14.12 15.33
C LEU A 855 -3.83 13.64 14.04
N ASP A 856 -4.97 14.23 13.68
CA ASP A 856 -5.77 13.88 12.51
C ASP A 856 -6.19 12.40 12.59
N LEU A 857 -6.57 11.87 13.75
CA LEU A 857 -7.20 10.55 13.85
C LEU A 857 -8.60 10.62 13.20
N PRO A 858 -9.00 9.66 12.34
CA PRO A 858 -10.31 9.73 11.69
C PRO A 858 -11.47 9.73 12.68
N ASP A 859 -12.35 10.72 12.59
CA ASP A 859 -13.63 10.73 13.31
C ASP A 859 -14.67 9.94 12.51
N LEU A 860 -14.86 8.68 12.88
CA LEU A 860 -15.81 7.77 12.23
C LEU A 860 -17.26 8.28 12.31
N LYS A 861 -17.61 9.03 13.36
CA LYS A 861 -18.95 9.60 13.52
C LYS A 861 -19.17 10.74 12.53
N LEU A 862 -18.24 11.69 12.44
CA LEU A 862 -18.36 12.79 11.47
C LEU A 862 -18.30 12.29 10.04
N TYR A 863 -17.52 11.24 9.73
CA TYR A 863 -17.57 10.60 8.42
C TYR A 863 -18.93 9.95 8.12
N HIS A 864 -19.55 9.28 9.10
CA HIS A 864 -20.90 8.74 8.94
C HIS A 864 -21.93 9.86 8.70
N GLU A 865 -21.89 10.93 9.50
CA GLU A 865 -22.78 12.09 9.35
C GLU A 865 -22.56 12.81 7.99
N ALA A 866 -21.32 12.92 7.51
CA ALA A 866 -21.02 13.46 6.18
C ALA A 866 -21.57 12.56 5.05
N CYS A 867 -21.50 11.23 5.18
CA CYS A 867 -22.12 10.31 4.23
C CYS A 867 -23.65 10.41 4.25
N ALA A 868 -24.27 10.64 5.42
CA ALA A 868 -25.70 10.85 5.52
C ALA A 868 -26.12 12.16 4.82
N LEU A 869 -25.37 13.25 5.00
CA LEU A 869 -25.60 14.51 4.29
C LEU A 869 -25.44 14.37 2.76
N ASP A 870 -24.51 13.54 2.27
CA ASP A 870 -24.39 13.24 0.83
C ASP A 870 -25.65 12.58 0.24
N TRP A 871 -26.40 11.82 1.05
CA TRP A 871 -27.72 11.29 0.66
C TRP A 871 -28.81 12.37 0.66
N ILE A 872 -28.81 13.26 1.65
CA ILE A 872 -29.75 14.40 1.69
C ILE A 872 -29.55 15.32 0.47
N ARG A 873 -28.29 15.52 0.05
CA ARG A 873 -27.98 16.23 -1.19
C ARG A 873 -28.64 15.56 -2.41
N ASP A 874 -28.61 14.23 -2.48
CA ASP A 874 -29.21 13.50 -3.59
C ASP A 874 -30.75 13.62 -3.59
N TRP A 875 -31.37 13.67 -2.40
CA TRP A 875 -32.81 13.95 -2.26
C TRP A 875 -33.17 15.39 -2.69
N ALA A 876 -32.39 16.38 -2.25
CA ALA A 876 -32.59 17.78 -2.62
C ALA A 876 -32.46 18.04 -4.14
N ASN A 877 -31.56 17.32 -4.81
CA ASN A 877 -31.35 17.49 -6.26
C ASN A 877 -32.47 16.87 -7.14
N LEU A 878 -33.31 15.99 -6.61
CA LEU A 878 -34.41 15.31 -7.31
C LEU A 878 -34.04 14.49 -8.58
N LYS A 879 -32.75 14.40 -8.95
CA LYS A 879 -32.27 13.73 -10.17
C LYS A 879 -32.48 12.21 -10.18
N LYS A 880 -32.50 11.56 -9.01
CA LYS A 880 -32.56 10.09 -8.88
C LYS A 880 -33.98 9.56 -8.84
N VAL A 881 -34.71 9.74 -9.93
CA VAL A 881 -36.17 9.53 -10.01
C VAL A 881 -36.60 8.16 -9.46
N LYS A 882 -35.94 7.07 -9.88
CA LYS A 882 -36.28 5.70 -9.46
C LYS A 882 -36.14 5.47 -7.95
N ILE A 883 -35.04 5.95 -7.36
CA ILE A 883 -34.82 5.84 -5.90
C ILE A 883 -35.86 6.67 -5.16
N LEU A 884 -36.07 7.90 -5.59
CA LEU A 884 -37.02 8.81 -4.96
C LEU A 884 -38.46 8.29 -5.04
N SER A 885 -38.82 7.55 -6.09
CA SER A 885 -40.17 6.97 -6.24
C SER A 885 -40.33 5.78 -5.32
N LEU A 886 -39.34 4.89 -5.31
CA LEU A 886 -39.32 3.73 -4.43
C LEU A 886 -39.30 4.12 -2.94
N GLU A 887 -38.50 5.10 -2.55
CA GLU A 887 -38.46 5.58 -1.16
C GLU A 887 -39.71 6.40 -0.79
N GLY A 888 -40.24 7.17 -1.74
CA GLY A 888 -41.29 8.16 -1.56
C GLY A 888 -42.71 7.69 -1.88
N TYR A 889 -42.92 6.40 -2.14
CA TYR A 889 -44.22 5.88 -2.63
C TYR A 889 -45.42 6.18 -1.72
N ASN A 890 -45.17 6.47 -0.43
CA ASN A 890 -46.20 6.79 0.56
C ASN A 890 -46.17 8.26 1.02
N LEU A 891 -45.38 9.12 0.38
CA LEU A 891 -45.35 10.55 0.66
C LEU A 891 -46.57 11.24 0.06
N ARG A 892 -47.25 12.09 0.84
CA ARG A 892 -48.39 12.90 0.34
C ARG A 892 -47.94 14.24 -0.25
N ARG A 893 -46.69 14.65 0.01
CA ARG A 893 -46.04 15.87 -0.48
C ARG A 893 -44.67 15.54 -1.07
N GLY A 894 -44.05 16.47 -1.79
CA GLY A 894 -42.71 16.26 -2.32
C GLY A 894 -41.59 16.23 -1.27
N TRP A 895 -40.41 15.83 -1.72
CA TRP A 895 -39.20 15.66 -0.91
C TRP A 895 -38.73 16.98 -0.30
N HIS A 896 -38.84 18.08 -1.04
CA HIS A 896 -38.49 19.42 -0.56
C HIS A 896 -39.39 19.85 0.59
N GLY A 897 -40.67 19.51 0.54
CA GLY A 897 -41.61 19.80 1.61
C GLY A 897 -41.29 19.06 2.89
N TYR A 898 -40.80 17.83 2.76
CA TYR A 898 -40.37 16.99 3.87
C TYR A 898 -39.02 17.45 4.46
N LEU A 899 -38.09 17.93 3.63
CA LEU A 899 -36.78 18.44 4.06
C LEU A 899 -36.85 19.84 4.67
N TRP A 900 -37.68 20.73 4.11
CA TRP A 900 -37.67 22.16 4.41
C TRP A 900 -38.75 22.62 5.39
N HIS A 901 -39.99 22.15 5.26
CA HIS A 901 -41.12 22.66 6.07
C HIS A 901 -41.40 21.87 7.36
N ASP A 902 -40.44 21.06 7.85
CA ASP A 902 -40.50 20.29 9.11
C ASP A 902 -41.79 19.45 9.29
N LYS A 903 -42.35 18.96 8.18
CA LYS A 903 -43.65 18.24 8.13
C LYS A 903 -43.58 16.77 8.63
N HIS A 904 -42.48 16.37 9.26
CA HIS A 904 -42.31 15.03 9.86
C HIS A 904 -43.41 14.65 10.87
N LYS A 905 -44.10 15.62 11.45
CA LYS A 905 -45.19 15.42 12.41
C LYS A 905 -46.48 14.82 11.79
N ILE A 906 -46.68 14.96 10.48
CA ILE A 906 -47.90 14.53 9.77
C ILE A 906 -47.73 13.13 9.12
N GLU A 907 -46.50 12.73 8.79
CA GLU A 907 -46.19 11.50 8.03
C GLU A 907 -45.21 10.58 8.79
N ARG A 908 -45.66 10.04 9.94
CA ARG A 908 -44.83 9.20 10.82
C ARG A 908 -44.27 7.96 10.11
N ASN A 909 -45.01 7.37 9.17
CA ASN A 909 -44.64 6.11 8.51
C ASN A 909 -43.42 6.24 7.59
N PHE A 910 -43.22 7.38 6.92
CA PHE A 910 -42.07 7.62 6.05
C PHE A 910 -40.75 7.72 6.84
N GLY A 911 -40.81 8.39 8.00
CA GLY A 911 -39.65 8.59 8.88
C GLY A 911 -39.21 7.34 9.64
N ASN A 912 -40.05 6.31 9.73
CA ASN A 912 -39.79 5.11 10.55
C ASN A 912 -38.77 4.14 9.93
N HIS A 913 -38.46 4.26 8.64
CA HIS A 913 -37.49 3.38 7.99
C HIS A 913 -36.09 3.46 8.61
N PHE A 914 -35.40 2.34 8.71
CA PHE A 914 -34.06 2.22 9.29
C PHE A 914 -33.04 3.19 8.70
N VAL A 915 -33.04 3.39 7.37
CA VAL A 915 -32.12 4.30 6.70
C VAL A 915 -32.62 5.76 6.79
N ARG A 916 -33.87 6.02 6.38
CA ARG A 916 -34.43 7.39 6.28
C ARG A 916 -34.39 8.12 7.63
N SER A 917 -34.84 7.47 8.69
CA SER A 917 -34.74 7.98 10.07
C SER A 917 -33.34 8.49 10.47
N ALA A 918 -32.27 7.76 10.09
CA ALA A 918 -30.89 8.10 10.45
C ALA A 918 -30.39 9.29 9.62
N LEU A 919 -30.74 9.32 8.33
CA LEU A 919 -30.49 10.45 7.43
C LEU A 919 -31.18 11.72 7.94
N LEU A 920 -32.47 11.63 8.24
CA LEU A 920 -33.29 12.75 8.71
C LEU A 920 -32.81 13.27 10.06
N LYS A 921 -32.50 12.38 11.01
CA LYS A 921 -31.90 12.79 12.29
C LYS A 921 -30.61 13.60 12.09
N THR A 922 -29.80 13.22 11.11
CA THR A 922 -28.57 13.97 10.76
C THR A 922 -28.91 15.30 10.11
N TRP A 923 -29.88 15.32 9.20
CA TRP A 923 -30.38 16.55 8.57
C TRP A 923 -30.90 17.55 9.60
N THR A 924 -31.83 17.16 10.47
CA THR A 924 -32.40 18.04 11.51
C THR A 924 -31.32 18.61 12.43
N LYS A 925 -30.27 17.83 12.74
CA LYS A 925 -29.13 18.29 13.53
C LYS A 925 -28.34 19.41 12.86
N TYR A 926 -28.16 19.37 11.54
CA TYR A 926 -27.28 20.28 10.79
C TYR A 926 -28.01 21.34 9.96
N LYS A 927 -29.31 21.20 9.71
CA LYS A 927 -30.12 22.11 8.90
C LYS A 927 -29.96 23.57 9.34
N ARG A 928 -30.05 23.85 10.64
CA ARG A 928 -29.89 25.21 11.21
C ARG A 928 -28.48 25.80 11.05
N PHE A 929 -27.45 24.95 10.93
CA PHE A 929 -26.08 25.40 10.68
C PHE A 929 -25.78 25.59 9.19
N LEU A 930 -26.57 24.93 8.33
CA LEU A 930 -26.47 25.03 6.89
C LEU A 930 -27.22 26.24 6.35
N TYR A 931 -28.30 26.65 7.03
CA TYR A 931 -29.25 27.66 6.56
C TYR A 931 -29.75 28.56 7.69
N GLU A 932 -29.63 29.88 7.48
CA GLU A 932 -30.26 30.92 8.29
C GLU A 932 -31.53 31.48 7.62
N LYS A 933 -31.62 31.40 6.28
CA LYS A 933 -32.70 31.93 5.44
C LYS A 933 -33.26 30.85 4.50
N THR A 934 -34.38 31.14 3.83
CA THR A 934 -34.95 30.30 2.78
C THR A 934 -33.99 30.19 1.60
N SER A 935 -33.68 28.95 1.21
CA SER A 935 -32.70 28.67 0.18
C SER A 935 -33.29 28.69 -1.24
N LEU A 936 -32.47 29.11 -2.20
CA LEU A 936 -32.89 29.31 -3.59
C LEU A 936 -33.06 28.00 -4.40
N TRP A 937 -32.50 26.87 -3.97
CA TRP A 937 -32.72 25.58 -4.65
C TRP A 937 -34.07 24.95 -4.32
N LEU A 938 -34.77 25.44 -3.30
CA LEU A 938 -36.06 24.92 -2.89
C LEU A 938 -37.08 25.15 -4.01
N SER A 939 -37.84 24.11 -4.35
CA SER A 939 -38.99 24.20 -5.24
C SER A 939 -40.27 24.21 -4.42
N PRO A 940 -41.01 25.33 -4.39
CA PRO A 940 -42.25 25.44 -3.64
C PRO A 940 -43.36 24.54 -4.18
N LEU A 941 -43.38 24.36 -5.51
CA LEU A 941 -44.34 23.49 -6.16
C LEU A 941 -44.07 22.04 -5.82
N GLU A 942 -42.82 21.58 -5.89
CA GLU A 942 -42.49 20.21 -5.49
C GLU A 942 -42.82 19.99 -4.01
N ALA A 943 -42.51 20.97 -3.15
CA ALA A 943 -42.74 20.88 -1.72
C ALA A 943 -44.22 20.69 -1.33
N ASN A 944 -45.16 21.14 -2.16
CA ASN A 944 -46.58 21.13 -1.84
C ASN A 944 -47.41 20.15 -2.68
N GLN A 945 -46.88 19.66 -3.80
CA GLN A 945 -47.61 18.76 -4.70
C GLN A 945 -47.26 17.27 -4.49
N ARG A 946 -48.18 16.40 -4.93
CA ARG A 946 -47.89 14.97 -5.09
C ARG A 946 -47.07 14.75 -6.35
N ARG A 947 -46.11 13.83 -6.24
CA ARG A 947 -45.15 13.55 -7.31
C ARG A 947 -45.74 12.83 -8.53
N GLU A 948 -46.93 12.25 -8.40
CA GLU A 948 -47.66 11.50 -9.43
C GLU A 948 -47.96 12.31 -10.71
N LEU A 949 -47.81 13.65 -10.67
CA LEU A 949 -48.09 14.55 -11.79
C LEU A 949 -47.09 14.48 -12.96
N GLY A 950 -45.98 13.75 -12.84
CA GLY A 950 -45.09 13.44 -13.97
C GLY A 950 -44.22 14.61 -14.46
N TRP A 951 -43.96 15.61 -13.62
CA TRP A 951 -43.08 16.72 -13.97
C TRP A 951 -41.61 16.29 -13.96
N ILE A 952 -40.91 16.55 -15.06
CA ILE A 952 -39.49 16.20 -15.26
C ILE A 952 -38.59 17.14 -14.44
N SER A 953 -38.95 18.42 -14.37
CA SER A 953 -38.24 19.47 -13.63
C SER A 953 -39.24 20.34 -12.88
N TRP A 954 -38.81 20.84 -11.73
CA TRP A 954 -39.63 21.67 -10.85
C TRP A 954 -39.00 23.06 -10.73
N PRO A 955 -39.78 24.15 -10.88
CA PRO A 955 -39.23 25.49 -10.79
C PRO A 955 -38.74 25.77 -9.38
N THR A 956 -37.50 26.24 -9.27
CA THR A 956 -36.87 26.60 -7.99
C THR A 956 -37.00 28.08 -7.69
N TYR A 957 -36.85 28.48 -6.42
CA TYR A 957 -36.82 29.90 -6.05
C TYR A 957 -35.76 30.70 -6.83
N LYS A 958 -34.63 30.09 -7.19
CA LYS A 958 -33.60 30.70 -8.04
C LYS A 958 -34.12 31.17 -9.40
N GLU A 959 -35.07 30.43 -9.97
CA GLU A 959 -35.54 30.63 -11.34
C GLU A 959 -36.79 31.50 -11.40
N VAL A 960 -37.62 31.47 -10.35
CA VAL A 960 -38.90 32.19 -10.28
C VAL A 960 -38.84 33.52 -9.56
N LEU A 961 -37.72 33.86 -8.90
CA LEU A 961 -37.52 35.15 -8.24
C LEU A 961 -36.71 36.12 -9.12
N ASN A 962 -37.06 37.40 -9.04
CA ASN A 962 -36.32 38.53 -9.59
C ASN A 962 -35.77 39.38 -8.44
N TRP A 963 -34.56 39.93 -8.62
CA TRP A 963 -33.80 40.67 -7.60
C TRP A 963 -33.60 42.15 -7.98
N SER A 964 -34.32 42.65 -8.98
CA SER A 964 -34.13 43.96 -9.62
C SER A 964 -34.42 45.19 -8.75
N ASN A 965 -34.94 45.04 -7.53
CA ASN A 965 -35.38 46.17 -6.71
C ASN A 965 -34.27 46.72 -5.81
N MET A 966 -34.12 48.06 -5.76
CA MET A 966 -33.15 48.79 -4.91
C MET A 966 -33.27 48.50 -3.40
N LYS A 967 -34.36 47.86 -2.94
CA LYS A 967 -34.60 47.48 -1.53
C LYS A 967 -34.07 46.08 -1.14
N GLY A 968 -33.48 45.32 -2.07
CA GLY A 968 -32.87 44.02 -1.78
C GLY A 968 -33.84 42.88 -1.41
N GLN A 969 -35.15 43.05 -1.60
CA GLN A 969 -36.15 41.99 -1.42
C GLN A 969 -36.53 41.38 -2.78
N PRO A 970 -36.55 40.04 -2.92
CA PRO A 970 -36.92 39.39 -4.17
C PRO A 970 -38.43 39.47 -4.42
N GLU A 971 -38.82 39.52 -5.69
CA GLU A 971 -40.21 39.43 -6.16
C GLU A 971 -40.40 38.22 -7.06
N ILE A 972 -41.62 37.66 -7.10
CA ILE A 972 -41.93 36.55 -8.00
C ILE A 972 -42.12 37.08 -9.44
N LYS A 973 -41.49 36.41 -10.41
CA LYS A 973 -41.66 36.66 -11.84
C LYS A 973 -43.11 36.47 -12.29
N LYS A 974 -43.54 37.19 -13.32
CA LYS A 974 -44.89 37.02 -13.89
C LYS A 974 -45.10 35.60 -14.42
N LEU A 975 -46.37 35.19 -14.54
CA LEU A 975 -46.73 33.85 -15.01
C LEU A 975 -46.15 33.58 -16.40
N GLU A 976 -46.25 34.54 -17.32
CA GLU A 976 -45.74 34.37 -18.68
C GLU A 976 -44.22 34.11 -18.68
N GLU A 977 -43.47 34.80 -17.82
CA GLU A 977 -42.00 34.65 -17.69
C GLU A 977 -41.59 33.27 -17.15
N ILE A 978 -42.36 32.72 -16.22
CA ILE A 978 -42.11 31.38 -15.68
C ILE A 978 -42.45 30.31 -16.74
N GLN A 979 -43.52 30.53 -17.51
CA GLN A 979 -43.98 29.60 -18.55
C GLN A 979 -42.99 29.47 -19.72
N ILE A 980 -42.09 30.44 -19.94
CA ILE A 980 -41.00 30.34 -20.92
C ILE A 980 -40.16 29.07 -20.68
N ASN A 981 -39.79 28.82 -19.42
CA ASN A 981 -38.96 27.67 -19.04
C ASN A 981 -39.78 26.48 -18.54
N TYR A 982 -41.01 26.72 -18.08
CA TYR A 982 -41.88 25.72 -17.47
C TYR A 982 -43.31 25.80 -18.01
N LYS A 983 -43.49 25.38 -19.27
CA LYS A 983 -44.78 25.43 -20.00
C LYS A 983 -45.97 24.80 -19.27
N ASN A 984 -45.72 23.84 -18.37
CA ASN A 984 -46.76 23.11 -17.64
C ASN A 984 -47.27 23.85 -16.37
N VAL A 985 -46.69 25.00 -16.02
CA VAL A 985 -47.14 25.82 -14.88
C VAL A 985 -48.45 26.51 -15.23
N SER A 986 -49.54 26.08 -14.58
CA SER A 986 -50.88 26.66 -14.72
C SER A 986 -51.06 27.86 -13.78
N TRP A 987 -52.13 28.63 -13.99
CA TRP A 987 -52.51 29.72 -13.10
C TRP A 987 -52.68 29.26 -11.64
N LEU A 988 -53.22 28.06 -11.41
CA LEU A 988 -53.38 27.47 -10.08
C LEU A 988 -52.01 27.20 -9.42
N HIS A 989 -51.06 26.66 -10.18
CA HIS A 989 -49.69 26.43 -9.69
C HIS A 989 -49.02 27.75 -9.32
N TYR A 990 -49.24 28.81 -10.10
CA TYR A 990 -48.73 30.14 -9.80
C TYR A 990 -49.26 30.72 -8.48
N TYR A 991 -50.54 30.52 -8.17
CA TYR A 991 -51.10 30.90 -6.86
C TYR A 991 -50.51 30.10 -5.70
N GLN A 992 -50.32 28.79 -5.85
CA GLN A 992 -49.65 27.95 -4.83
C GLN A 992 -48.21 28.43 -4.57
N LEU A 993 -47.51 28.85 -5.62
CA LEU A 993 -46.17 29.41 -5.53
C LEU A 993 -46.15 30.74 -4.78
N LYS A 994 -47.12 31.64 -5.06
CA LYS A 994 -47.30 32.90 -4.33
C LYS A 994 -47.59 32.67 -2.85
N GLU A 995 -48.47 31.73 -2.52
CA GLU A 995 -48.80 31.39 -1.13
C GLU A 995 -47.55 30.92 -0.36
N SER A 996 -46.80 29.99 -0.96
CA SER A 996 -45.56 29.46 -0.37
C SER A 996 -44.51 30.57 -0.18
N PHE A 997 -44.37 31.44 -1.17
CA PHE A 997 -43.49 32.60 -1.09
C PHE A 997 -43.88 33.57 0.02
N THR A 998 -45.16 33.86 0.24
CA THR A 998 -45.59 34.72 1.35
C THR A 998 -45.18 34.16 2.71
N VAL A 999 -45.22 32.83 2.88
CA VAL A 999 -44.76 32.15 4.10
C VAL A 999 -43.24 32.24 4.23
N ASP A 1000 -42.51 31.84 3.19
CA ASP A 1000 -41.06 31.77 3.21
C ASP A 1000 -40.38 33.15 3.22
N LYS A 1001 -41.05 34.19 2.69
CA LYS A 1001 -40.61 35.59 2.74
C LYS A 1001 -40.52 36.12 4.16
N LYS A 1002 -41.30 35.58 5.11
CA LYS A 1002 -41.21 35.95 6.54
C LYS A 1002 -39.87 35.57 7.16
N VAL A 1003 -39.26 34.48 6.69
CA VAL A 1003 -37.93 34.02 7.11
C VAL A 1003 -36.83 34.75 6.32
N GLY A 1004 -37.14 35.20 5.11
CA GLY A 1004 -36.22 35.88 4.19
C GLY A 1004 -35.46 34.91 3.28
N PHE A 1005 -34.91 35.41 2.18
CA PHE A 1005 -34.16 34.60 1.19
C PHE A 1005 -32.64 34.86 1.24
N SER A 1006 -31.85 33.83 0.93
CA SER A 1006 -30.39 33.95 0.80
C SER A 1006 -30.02 34.80 -0.44
N SER A 1007 -29.14 35.80 -0.27
CA SER A 1007 -28.69 36.70 -1.36
C SER A 1007 -27.48 36.18 -2.17
N THR A 1008 -26.82 35.09 -1.72
CA THR A 1008 -25.65 34.48 -2.38
C THR A 1008 -25.75 32.94 -2.40
N ASN A 1009 -24.98 32.28 -3.27
CA ASN A 1009 -24.87 30.79 -3.26
C ASN A 1009 -24.18 30.36 -1.95
N GLU A 1010 -24.94 29.83 -0.99
CA GLU A 1010 -24.42 29.37 0.29
C GLU A 1010 -23.59 28.08 0.13
N PHE A 1011 -22.90 27.67 1.20
CA PHE A 1011 -22.05 26.46 1.19
C PHE A 1011 -22.78 25.23 0.63
N TRP A 1012 -24.04 25.02 1.02
CA TRP A 1012 -24.80 23.86 0.56
C TRP A 1012 -25.21 23.96 -0.91
N ASP A 1013 -25.43 25.16 -1.46
CA ASP A 1013 -25.73 25.36 -2.88
C ASP A 1013 -24.54 24.92 -3.76
N ILE A 1014 -23.33 25.22 -3.30
CA ILE A 1014 -22.10 24.73 -3.92
C ILE A 1014 -22.02 23.20 -3.82
N ILE A 1015 -22.42 22.62 -2.69
CA ILE A 1015 -22.43 21.17 -2.49
C ILE A 1015 -23.43 20.47 -3.42
N LEU A 1016 -24.63 21.05 -3.61
CA LEU A 1016 -25.67 20.52 -4.48
C LEU A 1016 -25.21 20.37 -5.94
N GLN A 1017 -24.41 21.33 -6.42
CA GLN A 1017 -23.89 21.35 -7.79
C GLN A 1017 -22.63 20.48 -8.00
N ARG A 1018 -21.98 20.03 -6.91
CA ARG A 1018 -20.66 19.42 -6.98
C ARG A 1018 -20.72 17.89 -7.07
N ASN A 1019 -20.01 17.33 -8.04
CA ASN A 1019 -19.97 15.87 -8.26
C ASN A 1019 -18.72 15.17 -7.68
N LYS A 1020 -17.69 15.92 -7.24
CA LYS A 1020 -16.40 15.37 -6.80
C LYS A 1020 -16.03 15.82 -5.40
N LYS A 1021 -15.47 14.88 -4.61
CA LYS A 1021 -14.94 15.09 -3.24
C LYS A 1021 -15.96 15.59 -2.20
N VAL A 1022 -17.26 15.39 -2.43
CA VAL A 1022 -18.30 15.96 -1.57
C VAL A 1022 -18.19 15.51 -0.11
N ILE A 1023 -18.05 14.20 0.15
CA ILE A 1023 -17.88 13.67 1.53
C ILE A 1023 -16.68 14.32 2.24
N THR A 1024 -15.58 14.58 1.54
CA THR A 1024 -14.39 15.23 2.13
C THR A 1024 -14.69 16.68 2.51
N ILE A 1025 -15.39 17.41 1.64
CA ILE A 1025 -15.74 18.81 1.90
C ILE A 1025 -16.74 18.90 3.07
N LEU A 1026 -17.78 18.06 3.05
CA LEU A 1026 -18.75 17.94 4.13
C LEU A 1026 -18.06 17.59 5.44
N TYR A 1027 -17.20 16.57 5.46
CA TYR A 1027 -16.44 16.19 6.66
C TYR A 1027 -15.62 17.36 7.21
N ASN A 1028 -14.88 18.08 6.36
CA ASN A 1028 -14.09 19.23 6.81
C ASN A 1028 -14.97 20.33 7.41
N LYS A 1029 -16.16 20.58 6.83
CA LYS A 1029 -17.13 21.54 7.38
C LYS A 1029 -17.71 21.08 8.71
N LEU A 1030 -18.05 19.80 8.83
CA LEU A 1030 -18.51 19.21 10.09
C LEU A 1030 -17.45 19.27 11.19
N VAL A 1031 -16.18 19.06 10.83
CA VAL A 1031 -15.04 19.21 11.75
C VAL A 1031 -14.90 20.67 12.18
N GLU A 1032 -15.04 21.63 11.26
CA GLU A 1032 -15.02 23.06 11.59
C GLU A 1032 -16.07 23.41 12.66
N TRP A 1033 -17.34 23.06 12.43
CA TRP A 1033 -18.43 23.32 13.37
C TRP A 1033 -18.30 22.59 14.71
N ALA A 1034 -17.83 21.34 14.69
CA ALA A 1034 -17.56 20.61 15.92
C ALA A 1034 -16.48 21.29 16.78
N MET A 1035 -15.67 22.15 16.18
CA MET A 1035 -14.50 22.78 16.79
C MET A 1035 -14.65 24.27 17.11
N GLU A 1036 -15.66 24.97 16.59
CA GLU A 1036 -15.94 26.39 16.92
C GLU A 1036 -16.06 26.63 18.45
N LYS A 1037 -16.39 25.59 19.22
CA LYS A 1037 -16.51 25.62 20.68
C LYS A 1037 -15.17 25.56 21.45
N GLU A 1038 -14.03 25.26 20.80
CA GLU A 1038 -12.71 25.13 21.45
C GLU A 1038 -11.61 25.90 20.69
N VAL A 1039 -11.68 27.23 20.71
CA VAL A 1039 -10.66 28.12 20.11
C VAL A 1039 -9.33 28.04 20.87
N ILE A 1040 -9.38 28.04 22.21
CA ILE A 1040 -8.19 27.96 23.06
C ILE A 1040 -7.96 26.54 23.56
N LYS A 1041 -6.77 25.98 23.28
CA LYS A 1041 -6.40 24.63 23.72
C LYS A 1041 -5.90 24.62 25.16
N GLU A 1042 -6.37 23.66 25.96
CA GLU A 1042 -5.95 23.48 27.37
C GLU A 1042 -4.42 23.37 27.53
N SER A 1043 -3.74 22.75 26.55
CA SER A 1043 -2.28 22.66 26.52
C SER A 1043 -1.59 24.02 26.41
N MET A 1044 -2.18 24.96 25.65
CA MET A 1044 -1.67 26.32 25.44
C MET A 1044 -1.70 27.10 26.76
N LEU A 1045 -2.86 27.10 27.44
CA LEU A 1045 -3.01 27.74 28.75
C LEU A 1045 -2.01 27.19 29.78
N LYS A 1046 -1.84 25.87 29.76
CA LYS A 1046 -0.87 25.16 30.60
C LYS A 1046 0.59 25.54 30.29
N TRP A 1047 0.94 25.75 29.03
CA TRP A 1047 2.28 26.21 28.65
C TRP A 1047 2.51 27.68 28.99
N SER A 1048 1.51 28.53 28.76
CA SER A 1048 1.55 29.96 29.11
C SER A 1048 1.81 30.18 30.61
N ARG A 1049 1.14 29.41 31.48
CA ARG A 1049 1.39 29.41 32.94
C ARG A 1049 2.80 28.93 33.30
N ASP A 1050 3.28 27.85 32.68
CA ASP A 1050 4.61 27.29 32.97
C ASP A 1050 5.77 28.22 32.52
N ILE A 1051 5.56 28.99 31.45
CA ILE A 1051 6.55 29.93 30.87
C ILE A 1051 6.44 31.33 31.53
N ASN A 1052 5.33 31.60 32.22
CA ASN A 1052 4.99 32.90 32.80
C ASN A 1052 4.89 34.03 31.75
N ARG A 1053 4.28 33.72 30.59
CA ARG A 1053 4.03 34.66 29.49
C ARG A 1053 2.75 34.26 28.73
N PRO A 1054 1.88 35.20 28.33
CA PRO A 1054 0.76 34.89 27.43
C PRO A 1054 1.31 34.45 26.06
N ILE A 1055 0.89 33.27 25.59
CA ILE A 1055 1.22 32.78 24.24
C ILE A 1055 0.05 33.12 23.32
N LEU A 1056 0.33 33.87 22.25
CA LEU A 1056 -0.70 34.26 21.29
C LEU A 1056 -1.11 33.07 20.40
N ILE A 1057 -2.34 33.10 19.87
CA ILE A 1057 -2.87 31.99 19.06
C ILE A 1057 -2.07 31.78 17.78
N ASN A 1058 -1.61 32.86 17.14
CA ASN A 1058 -0.77 32.83 15.94
C ASN A 1058 0.61 32.21 16.22
N GLU A 1059 1.24 32.55 17.35
CA GLU A 1059 2.50 31.93 17.81
C GLU A 1059 2.31 30.43 18.04
N TRP A 1060 1.21 30.05 18.68
CA TRP A 1060 0.88 28.66 18.96
C TRP A 1060 0.60 27.86 17.68
N GLU A 1061 -0.14 28.44 16.73
CA GLU A 1061 -0.41 27.84 15.42
C GLU A 1061 0.85 27.66 14.56
N ALA A 1062 1.81 28.58 14.66
CA ALA A 1062 3.08 28.50 13.95
C ALA A 1062 3.87 27.21 14.31
N LEU A 1063 3.67 26.64 15.49
CA LEU A 1063 4.33 25.40 15.91
C LEU A 1063 4.05 24.24 14.95
N TRP A 1064 2.79 23.99 14.60
CA TRP A 1064 2.43 22.90 13.70
C TRP A 1064 2.31 23.33 12.24
N ASN A 1065 2.02 24.60 11.97
CA ASN A 1065 1.91 25.11 10.60
C ASN A 1065 3.26 25.43 9.95
N LYS A 1066 4.31 25.67 10.75
CA LYS A 1066 5.68 25.98 10.29
C LYS A 1066 6.71 25.00 10.87
N LYS A 1067 6.93 24.98 12.19
CA LYS A 1067 8.07 24.25 12.81
C LYS A 1067 8.01 22.73 12.60
N ILE A 1068 6.86 22.08 12.83
CA ILE A 1068 6.68 20.64 12.57
C ILE A 1068 6.85 20.29 11.07
N LYS A 1069 6.50 21.22 10.17
CA LYS A 1069 6.64 20.99 8.73
C LYS A 1069 8.09 21.02 8.27
N TYR A 1070 8.98 21.74 8.96
CA TYR A 1070 10.43 21.70 8.73
C TYR A 1070 11.01 20.32 9.02
N CYS A 1071 10.60 19.70 10.13
CA CYS A 1071 11.07 18.37 10.50
C CYS A 1071 10.60 17.31 9.50
N ARG A 1072 11.50 16.67 8.73
CA ARG A 1072 11.10 15.63 7.76
C ARG A 1072 10.80 14.28 8.41
N ALA A 1073 11.58 13.93 9.44
CA ALA A 1073 11.51 12.65 10.12
C ALA A 1073 10.28 12.52 11.02
N THR A 1074 9.75 11.30 11.13
CA THR A 1074 8.57 11.04 11.96
C THR A 1074 8.86 11.08 13.45
N ASP A 1075 10.05 10.65 13.89
CA ASP A 1075 10.53 10.77 15.26
C ASP A 1075 10.73 12.23 15.68
N LEU A 1076 11.22 13.07 14.76
CA LEU A 1076 11.32 14.53 14.98
C LEU A 1076 9.92 15.16 15.13
N LYS A 1077 8.98 14.86 14.24
CA LYS A 1077 7.59 15.33 14.36
C LYS A 1077 6.90 14.83 15.63
N GLU A 1078 7.14 13.58 16.00
CA GLU A 1078 6.58 12.97 17.20
C GLU A 1078 7.13 13.64 18.47
N ASN A 1079 8.40 14.06 18.48
CA ASN A 1079 8.96 14.86 19.57
C ASN A 1079 8.18 16.16 19.77
N TRP A 1080 7.95 16.92 18.70
CA TRP A 1080 7.17 18.15 18.75
C TRP A 1080 5.77 17.93 19.29
N ILE A 1081 5.04 16.94 18.76
CA ILE A 1081 3.71 16.57 19.22
C ILE A 1081 3.72 16.21 20.71
N LYS A 1082 4.69 15.40 21.15
CA LYS A 1082 4.82 15.00 22.56
C LYS A 1082 5.07 16.20 23.46
N THR A 1083 5.86 17.17 23.02
CA THR A 1083 6.17 18.39 23.78
C THR A 1083 4.94 19.29 23.88
N ILE A 1084 4.30 19.62 22.76
CA ILE A 1084 3.09 20.46 22.68
C ILE A 1084 2.00 19.92 23.61
N HIS A 1085 1.74 18.60 23.53
CA HIS A 1085 0.68 17.94 24.30
C HIS A 1085 1.11 17.45 25.70
N ARG A 1086 2.29 17.86 26.19
CA ARG A 1086 2.82 17.52 27.53
C ARG A 1086 2.79 16.01 27.84
N TRP A 1087 3.23 15.20 26.88
CA TRP A 1087 3.11 13.74 26.85
C TRP A 1087 3.95 13.00 27.90
N TYR A 1088 5.10 13.55 28.28
CA TYR A 1088 6.03 12.87 29.18
C TYR A 1088 5.48 12.82 30.61
N LEU A 1089 5.50 11.63 31.21
CA LEU A 1089 5.06 11.43 32.59
C LEU A 1089 6.15 11.92 33.54
N THR A 1090 5.75 12.70 34.54
CA THR A 1090 6.66 13.28 35.54
C THR A 1090 6.44 12.61 36.89
N PRO A 1091 7.42 12.66 37.82
CA PRO A 1091 7.24 12.17 39.19
C PRO A 1091 5.97 12.70 39.86
N LYS A 1092 5.69 14.01 39.76
CA LYS A 1092 4.45 14.62 40.26
C LYS A 1092 3.18 13.97 39.71
N LYS A 1093 3.14 13.67 38.40
CA LYS A 1093 1.97 13.00 37.78
C LYS A 1093 1.87 11.52 38.16
N ILE A 1094 3.00 10.84 38.37
CA ILE A 1094 3.03 9.42 38.73
C ILE A 1094 2.59 9.23 40.19
N ALA A 1095 3.04 10.10 41.09
CA ALA A 1095 2.59 10.16 42.50
C ALA A 1095 1.07 10.29 42.65
N LEU A 1096 0.42 11.02 41.74
CA LEU A 1096 -1.05 11.13 41.70
C LEU A 1096 -1.75 9.87 41.15
N MET A 1097 -1.04 9.04 40.39
CA MET A 1097 -1.60 7.82 39.78
C MET A 1097 -1.44 6.57 40.64
N TYR A 1098 -0.37 6.50 41.43
CA TYR A 1098 -0.02 5.36 42.26
C TYR A 1098 0.27 5.83 43.69
N LYS A 1099 -0.56 5.37 44.64
CA LYS A 1099 -0.30 5.58 46.07
C LYS A 1099 1.10 5.02 46.40
N ASN A 1100 1.90 5.75 47.17
CA ASN A 1100 3.29 5.43 47.58
C ASN A 1100 4.41 5.62 46.53
N THR A 1101 4.28 6.59 45.61
CA THR A 1101 5.41 6.97 44.72
C THR A 1101 5.92 8.38 45.02
N ASP A 1102 7.25 8.52 45.10
CA ASP A 1102 7.92 9.81 45.35
C ASP A 1102 7.65 10.82 44.22
N ASN A 1103 7.26 12.04 44.62
CA ASN A 1103 6.96 13.14 43.70
C ASN A 1103 8.20 13.99 43.36
N LYS A 1104 9.36 13.70 43.97
CA LYS A 1104 10.62 14.40 43.74
C LYS A 1104 11.20 14.13 42.35
N CYS A 1105 11.96 15.09 41.86
CA CYS A 1105 12.63 15.03 40.57
C CYS A 1105 13.62 13.85 40.50
N TRP A 1106 13.54 13.03 39.44
CA TRP A 1106 14.47 11.90 39.25
C TRP A 1106 15.94 12.30 39.13
N ARG A 1107 16.23 13.58 38.81
CA ARG A 1107 17.59 14.09 38.56
C ARG A 1107 18.22 14.79 39.77
N CYS A 1108 17.54 15.79 40.32
CA CYS A 1108 18.06 16.52 41.49
C CYS A 1108 17.58 15.96 42.82
N ARG A 1109 16.47 15.21 42.88
CA ARG A 1109 15.83 14.72 44.13
C ARG A 1109 15.49 15.79 45.18
N GLU A 1110 15.71 17.07 44.90
CA GLU A 1110 15.46 18.20 45.81
C GLU A 1110 14.04 18.75 45.67
N GLN A 1111 13.56 18.97 44.44
CA GLN A 1111 12.28 19.64 44.17
C GLN A 1111 11.24 18.67 43.57
N VAL A 1112 9.96 19.04 43.67
CA VAL A 1112 8.87 18.31 43.03
C VAL A 1112 9.11 18.24 41.51
N GLY A 1113 9.10 17.03 40.96
CA GLY A 1113 9.27 16.74 39.54
C GLY A 1113 8.06 17.18 38.71
N SER A 1114 7.85 18.50 38.57
CA SER A 1114 6.86 19.10 37.67
C SER A 1114 7.33 18.99 36.20
N TYR A 1115 6.43 19.23 35.25
CA TYR A 1115 6.75 19.11 33.83
C TYR A 1115 7.83 20.11 33.39
N ILE A 1116 7.67 21.39 33.77
CA ILE A 1116 8.67 22.43 33.48
C ILE A 1116 9.97 22.21 34.25
N HIS A 1117 9.90 21.66 35.47
CA HIS A 1117 11.11 21.35 36.24
C HIS A 1117 11.96 20.27 35.58
N MET A 1118 11.32 19.18 35.12
CA MET A 1118 12.02 18.11 34.40
C MET A 1118 12.61 18.55 33.06
N TRP A 1119 11.99 19.53 32.39
CA TRP A 1119 12.44 20.04 31.09
C TRP A 1119 13.40 21.23 31.16
N TRP A 1120 13.33 22.06 32.20
CA TRP A 1120 14.02 23.36 32.22
C TRP A 1120 14.57 23.76 33.60
N SER A 1121 13.73 23.85 34.64
CA SER A 1121 14.14 24.52 35.89
C SER A 1121 15.02 23.69 36.83
N CYS A 1122 15.17 22.38 36.60
CA CYS A 1122 16.13 21.55 37.36
C CYS A 1122 17.58 22.01 37.12
N LYS A 1123 18.35 22.22 38.20
CA LYS A 1123 19.76 22.68 38.16
C LYS A 1123 20.63 21.91 37.13
N LYS A 1124 20.56 20.57 37.15
CA LYS A 1124 21.30 19.71 36.20
C LYS A 1124 20.87 19.92 34.75
N VAL A 1125 19.57 20.09 34.51
CA VAL A 1125 18.99 20.27 33.16
C VAL A 1125 19.27 21.67 32.63
N LYS A 1126 19.26 22.68 33.49
CA LYS A 1126 19.62 24.06 33.17
C LYS A 1126 21.07 24.14 32.67
N LYS A 1127 22.01 23.44 33.32
CA LYS A 1127 23.41 23.33 32.86
C LYS A 1127 23.52 22.78 31.43
N PHE A 1128 22.78 21.71 31.12
CA PHE A 1128 22.72 21.16 29.76
C PHE A 1128 22.20 22.18 28.74
N TRP A 1129 21.07 22.85 29.01
CA TRP A 1129 20.54 23.87 28.10
C TRP A 1129 21.45 25.07 27.91
N SER A 1130 22.19 25.48 28.95
CA SER A 1130 23.22 26.52 28.83
C SER A 1130 24.34 26.11 27.87
N THR A 1131 24.81 24.86 27.95
CA THR A 1131 25.78 24.32 26.97
C THR A 1131 25.20 24.33 25.55
N ILE A 1132 23.98 23.83 25.36
CA ILE A 1132 23.33 23.83 24.04
C ILE A 1132 23.13 25.24 23.50
N ASN A 1133 22.75 26.21 24.34
CA ASN A 1133 22.61 27.61 23.93
C ASN A 1133 23.94 28.18 23.41
N LEU A 1134 25.04 27.93 24.11
CA LEU A 1134 26.37 28.38 23.69
C LEU A 1134 26.76 27.77 22.34
N GLU A 1135 26.54 26.47 22.15
CA GLU A 1135 26.85 25.82 20.87
C GLU A 1135 25.94 26.30 19.73
N CYS A 1136 24.64 26.50 19.98
CA CYS A 1136 23.72 27.08 19.00
C CYS A 1136 24.15 28.49 18.57
N ARG A 1137 24.66 29.32 19.49
CA ARG A 1137 25.20 30.66 19.17
C ARG A 1137 26.43 30.57 18.26
N LYS A 1138 27.35 29.63 18.54
CA LYS A 1138 28.52 29.40 17.68
C LYS A 1138 28.11 28.92 16.27
N ILE A 1139 27.19 27.96 16.18
CA ILE A 1139 26.74 27.39 14.89
C ILE A 1139 26.00 28.45 14.07
N LEU A 1140 25.03 29.15 14.67
CA LEU A 1140 24.15 30.06 13.94
C LEU A 1140 24.74 31.47 13.78
N LYS A 1141 25.82 31.79 14.50
CA LYS A 1141 26.46 33.12 14.54
C LYS A 1141 25.48 34.25 14.92
N ILE A 1142 24.46 33.94 15.73
CA ILE A 1142 23.40 34.86 16.20
C ILE A 1142 23.33 34.83 17.73
N ASN A 1143 23.03 35.98 18.35
CA ASN A 1143 22.80 36.06 19.79
C ASN A 1143 21.42 35.47 20.16
N LEU A 1144 21.41 34.40 20.96
CA LEU A 1144 20.19 33.67 21.34
C LEU A 1144 19.93 33.75 22.84
N GLU A 1145 18.82 34.35 23.25
CA GLU A 1145 18.38 34.34 24.66
C GLU A 1145 18.01 32.92 25.11
N CYS A 1146 18.56 32.47 26.24
CA CYS A 1146 18.31 31.15 26.82
C CYS A 1146 16.99 31.14 27.61
N LYS A 1147 15.85 31.11 26.91
CA LYS A 1147 14.50 31.08 27.49
C LYS A 1147 13.75 29.77 27.17
N PRO A 1148 12.82 29.31 28.05
CA PRO A 1148 12.13 28.03 27.87
C PRO A 1148 11.20 28.00 26.66
N ASP A 1149 10.52 29.09 26.33
CA ASP A 1149 9.69 29.23 25.12
C ASP A 1149 10.52 29.11 23.83
N HIS A 1150 11.72 29.69 23.81
CA HIS A 1150 12.64 29.59 22.68
C HIS A 1150 13.14 28.16 22.45
N TYR A 1151 13.54 27.44 23.50
CA TYR A 1151 14.21 26.13 23.35
C TYR A 1151 13.26 24.92 23.45
N LEU A 1152 12.18 25.00 24.25
CA LEU A 1152 11.22 23.91 24.38
C LEU A 1152 10.12 23.98 23.32
N LEU A 1153 9.60 25.18 23.04
CA LEU A 1153 8.56 25.42 22.04
C LEU A 1153 9.10 25.98 20.72
N GLY A 1154 10.35 26.45 20.64
CA GLY A 1154 10.86 27.02 19.39
C GLY A 1154 10.20 28.35 19.01
N LEU A 1155 9.58 29.04 19.97
CA LEU A 1155 8.92 30.35 19.78
C LEU A 1155 9.97 31.47 19.81
N TYR A 1156 11.02 31.33 19.00
CA TYR A 1156 12.00 32.38 18.77
C TYR A 1156 11.76 32.96 17.38
N ASN A 1157 11.38 34.23 17.32
CA ASN A 1157 11.23 34.95 16.06
C ASN A 1157 12.61 35.52 15.69
N ILE A 1158 13.39 34.73 14.94
CA ILE A 1158 14.72 35.13 14.44
C ILE A 1158 14.65 36.47 13.65
N PHE A 1159 13.45 36.85 13.20
CA PHE A 1159 13.22 37.93 12.23
C PHE A 1159 12.90 39.30 12.81
N GLU A 1160 12.68 39.44 14.13
CA GLU A 1160 12.35 40.75 14.74
C GLU A 1160 13.57 41.59 15.12
N LYS A 1161 14.78 41.01 15.20
CA LYS A 1161 15.97 41.72 15.72
C LYS A 1161 17.07 42.03 14.69
N GLU A 1162 16.99 41.52 13.46
CA GLU A 1162 18.02 41.73 12.43
C GLU A 1162 17.42 42.13 11.06
N ASN A 1163 17.37 43.44 10.81
CA ASN A 1163 16.83 44.03 9.57
C ASN A 1163 17.72 43.85 8.33
N LYS A 1164 18.91 43.22 8.44
CA LYS A 1164 19.91 43.15 7.34
C LYS A 1164 20.08 41.78 6.65
N VAL A 1165 19.31 40.74 7.01
CA VAL A 1165 19.44 39.41 6.38
C VAL A 1165 18.36 39.18 5.30
N GLU A 1166 18.77 38.77 4.10
CA GLU A 1166 17.86 38.39 3.01
C GLU A 1166 16.80 37.37 3.45
N ALA A 1167 15.57 37.50 2.93
CA ALA A 1167 14.43 36.65 3.30
C ALA A 1167 14.68 35.13 3.10
N LYS A 1168 15.57 34.76 2.17
CA LYS A 1168 15.93 33.36 1.86
C LYS A 1168 16.85 32.73 2.91
N ASN A 1169 17.83 33.47 3.45
CA ASN A 1169 18.70 33.02 4.53
C ASN A 1169 17.96 32.92 5.86
N LYS A 1170 17.00 33.83 6.08
CA LYS A 1170 16.09 33.86 7.22
C LYS A 1170 15.33 32.53 7.42
N GLU A 1171 14.70 31.99 6.38
CA GLU A 1171 13.96 30.72 6.48
C GLU A 1171 14.90 29.50 6.74
N ASN A 1172 16.12 29.53 6.22
CA ASN A 1172 17.08 28.45 6.41
C ASN A 1172 17.62 28.41 7.86
N LEU A 1173 17.96 29.56 8.43
CA LEU A 1173 18.38 29.68 9.83
C LEU A 1173 17.31 29.15 10.79
N ASP A 1174 16.03 29.46 10.56
CA ASP A 1174 14.93 28.93 11.36
C ASP A 1174 14.78 27.40 11.26
N LYS A 1175 15.06 26.83 10.08
CA LYS A 1175 15.09 25.37 9.88
C LYS A 1175 16.24 24.73 10.66
N ILE A 1176 17.45 25.28 10.58
CA ILE A 1176 18.61 24.76 11.32
C ILE A 1176 18.34 24.84 12.82
N TYR A 1177 17.92 26.01 13.33
CA TYR A 1177 17.56 26.20 14.74
C TYR A 1177 16.52 25.17 15.20
N THR A 1178 15.46 24.97 14.41
CA THR A 1178 14.43 23.96 14.66
C THR A 1178 15.03 22.55 14.77
N TYR A 1179 15.99 22.17 13.93
CA TYR A 1179 16.66 20.88 14.00
C TYR A 1179 17.55 20.74 15.25
N LEU A 1180 18.33 21.76 15.59
CA LEU A 1180 19.21 21.77 16.76
C LEU A 1180 18.43 21.58 18.07
N ILE A 1181 17.35 22.33 18.28
CA ILE A 1181 16.50 22.21 19.48
C ILE A 1181 15.73 20.88 19.52
N THR A 1182 15.36 20.33 18.36
CA THR A 1182 14.67 19.04 18.29
C THR A 1182 15.63 17.90 18.64
N ALA A 1183 16.89 17.97 18.19
CA ALA A 1183 17.93 17.04 18.60
C ALA A 1183 18.12 17.08 20.12
N ALA A 1184 18.28 18.26 20.72
CA ALA A 1184 18.46 18.42 22.17
C ALA A 1184 17.28 17.81 22.97
N ARG A 1185 16.03 18.10 22.57
CA ARG A 1185 14.85 17.51 23.20
C ARG A 1185 14.79 15.99 23.08
N LEU A 1186 15.21 15.43 21.94
CA LEU A 1186 15.24 13.98 21.75
C LEU A 1186 16.25 13.29 22.66
N VAL A 1187 17.44 13.87 22.82
CA VAL A 1187 18.46 13.29 23.70
C VAL A 1187 18.02 13.39 25.18
N ILE A 1188 17.46 14.53 25.62
CA ILE A 1188 16.86 14.65 26.96
C ILE A 1188 15.73 13.63 27.17
N ALA A 1189 14.88 13.42 26.16
CA ALA A 1189 13.79 12.45 26.23
C ALA A 1189 14.26 10.99 26.30
N LYS A 1190 15.42 10.66 25.70
CA LYS A 1190 16.08 9.34 25.84
C LYS A 1190 16.49 9.10 27.32
N TYR A 1191 16.93 10.15 28.00
CA TYR A 1191 17.31 10.16 29.42
C TYR A 1191 16.20 10.67 30.35
N TRP A 1192 14.92 10.52 29.96
CA TRP A 1192 13.82 11.16 30.69
C TRP A 1192 13.68 10.69 32.14
N LYS A 1193 13.89 9.39 32.39
CA LYS A 1193 13.84 8.77 33.72
C LYS A 1193 15.22 8.59 34.37
N HIS A 1194 16.28 8.97 33.68
CA HIS A 1194 17.65 8.75 34.15
C HIS A 1194 18.05 9.85 35.15
N PRO A 1195 18.84 9.53 36.20
CA PRO A 1195 19.32 10.53 37.16
C PRO A 1195 20.32 11.52 36.56
N GLU A 1196 20.98 11.14 35.46
CA GLU A 1196 21.96 11.96 34.75
C GLU A 1196 21.34 12.72 33.58
N THR A 1197 22.04 13.78 33.15
CA THR A 1197 21.72 14.55 31.94
C THR A 1197 22.61 14.13 30.77
N PRO A 1198 22.12 14.22 29.53
CA PRO A 1198 22.95 13.91 28.36
C PRO A 1198 24.17 14.83 28.21
N THR A 1199 25.17 14.37 27.47
CA THR A 1199 26.37 15.15 27.15
C THR A 1199 26.24 15.92 25.83
N ARG A 1200 27.19 16.82 25.57
CA ARG A 1200 27.31 17.59 24.32
C ARG A 1200 27.51 16.68 23.12
N GLU A 1201 28.38 15.67 23.24
CA GLU A 1201 28.76 14.74 22.16
C GLU A 1201 27.53 13.97 21.68
N MET A 1202 26.70 13.48 22.61
CA MET A 1202 25.45 12.78 22.28
C MET A 1202 24.46 13.66 21.51
N TRP A 1203 24.46 14.96 21.75
CA TRP A 1203 23.64 15.92 21.00
C TRP A 1203 24.22 16.16 19.61
N ILE A 1204 25.53 16.37 19.47
CA ILE A 1204 26.22 16.54 18.18
C ILE A 1204 25.99 15.32 17.28
N ASP A 1205 26.15 14.11 17.81
CA ASP A 1205 25.87 12.86 17.10
C ASP A 1205 24.44 12.83 16.55
N LYS A 1206 23.48 13.27 17.37
CA LYS A 1206 22.08 13.31 16.96
C LYS A 1206 21.80 14.37 15.89
N VAL A 1207 22.47 15.53 15.95
CA VAL A 1207 22.37 16.57 14.91
C VAL A 1207 22.97 16.05 13.60
N MET A 1208 24.12 15.38 13.65
CA MET A 1208 24.78 14.81 12.48
C MET A 1208 23.93 13.73 11.80
N ASP A 1209 23.26 12.88 12.59
CA ASP A 1209 22.27 11.92 12.10
C ASP A 1209 21.11 12.60 11.36
N ILE A 1210 20.56 13.68 11.91
CA ILE A 1210 19.46 14.43 11.29
C ILE A 1210 19.90 15.05 9.96
N LYS A 1211 21.05 15.74 9.94
CA LYS A 1211 21.64 16.35 8.74
C LYS A 1211 21.82 15.32 7.62
N ASN A 1212 22.47 14.20 7.93
CA ASN A 1212 22.74 13.15 6.95
C ASN A 1212 21.46 12.61 6.31
N MET A 1213 20.41 12.40 7.11
CA MET A 1213 19.11 11.93 6.61
C MET A 1213 18.36 13.03 5.82
N ASP A 1214 18.50 14.28 6.22
CA ASP A 1214 17.90 15.42 5.53
C ASP A 1214 18.50 15.60 4.11
N LYS A 1215 19.83 15.66 3.97
CA LYS A 1215 20.52 15.74 2.66
C LYS A 1215 20.15 14.58 1.73
N LEU A 1216 20.10 13.35 2.26
CA LEU A 1216 19.68 12.17 1.49
C LEU A 1216 18.23 12.24 1.00
N THR A 1217 17.33 12.80 1.81
CA THR A 1217 15.92 12.99 1.42
C THR A 1217 15.81 13.93 0.23
N PHE A 1218 16.62 15.00 0.21
CA PHE A 1218 16.64 16.00 -0.85
C PHE A 1218 17.11 15.43 -2.19
N LEU A 1219 18.27 14.77 -2.19
CA LEU A 1219 18.83 14.15 -3.40
C LEU A 1219 17.85 13.18 -4.07
N ILE A 1220 17.07 12.42 -3.30
CA ILE A 1220 16.10 11.47 -3.85
C ILE A 1220 14.89 12.18 -4.47
N LYS A 1221 14.39 13.26 -3.86
CA LYS A 1221 13.20 13.97 -4.35
C LYS A 1221 13.46 14.79 -5.59
N LYS A 1222 14.62 15.44 -5.67
CA LYS A 1222 15.13 16.09 -6.89
C LYS A 1222 15.10 15.10 -8.06
N ASN A 1223 15.58 13.89 -7.85
CA ASN A 1223 15.59 12.80 -8.84
C ASN A 1223 14.22 12.19 -9.17
N THR A 1224 13.14 12.58 -8.49
CA THR A 1224 11.76 12.12 -8.78
C THR A 1224 10.88 13.23 -9.37
N GLY A 1225 11.47 14.36 -9.79
CA GLY A 1225 10.74 15.52 -10.31
C GLY A 1225 9.97 16.28 -9.23
N GLY A 1226 10.33 16.13 -7.96
CA GLY A 1226 9.73 16.87 -6.86
C GLY A 1226 10.35 18.26 -6.73
N ILE A 1227 9.53 19.30 -6.76
CA ILE A 1227 9.96 20.67 -6.40
C ILE A 1227 10.25 20.67 -4.90
N MET A 1228 11.52 20.60 -4.51
CA MET A 1228 11.92 20.68 -3.10
C MET A 1228 13.10 21.64 -2.95
N LYS A 1229 13.05 22.52 -1.95
CA LYS A 1229 14.16 23.42 -1.59
C LYS A 1229 15.15 22.68 -0.68
N GLU A 1230 16.43 22.82 -0.95
CA GLU A 1230 17.51 22.27 -0.13
C GLU A 1230 17.54 22.97 1.24
N THR A 1231 17.93 22.24 2.28
CA THR A 1231 18.31 22.85 3.56
C THR A 1231 19.80 23.05 3.52
N ASP A 1232 20.24 24.29 3.66
CA ASP A 1232 21.66 24.59 3.67
C ASP A 1232 22.21 24.31 5.08
N TRP A 1233 23.21 23.44 5.16
CA TRP A 1233 23.85 22.97 6.39
C TRP A 1233 25.27 23.53 6.57
N THR A 1234 25.70 24.46 5.72
CA THR A 1234 27.02 25.14 5.75
C THR A 1234 27.42 25.60 7.15
N TYR A 1235 26.56 26.34 7.84
CA TYR A 1235 26.78 26.82 9.20
C TYR A 1235 27.18 25.72 10.22
N PHE A 1236 26.58 24.52 10.10
CA PHE A 1236 26.93 23.39 10.96
C PHE A 1236 28.16 22.63 10.45
N GLU A 1237 28.40 22.61 9.13
CA GLU A 1237 29.58 22.01 8.51
C GLU A 1237 30.86 22.76 8.89
N GLU A 1238 30.86 24.09 8.75
CA GLU A 1238 31.96 24.96 9.17
C GLU A 1238 32.30 24.75 10.65
N TYR A 1239 31.28 24.74 11.52
CA TYR A 1239 31.46 24.50 12.95
C TYR A 1239 32.11 23.14 13.26
N VAL A 1240 31.68 22.06 12.58
CA VAL A 1240 32.26 20.72 12.79
C VAL A 1240 33.70 20.65 12.26
N GLU A 1241 34.00 21.33 11.15
CA GLU A 1241 35.36 21.40 10.60
C GLU A 1241 36.31 22.20 11.52
N GLU A 1242 35.86 23.32 12.08
CA GLU A 1242 36.62 24.11 13.06
C GLU A 1242 36.89 23.31 14.34
N GLU A 1243 35.92 22.55 14.83
CA GLU A 1243 36.08 21.68 16.02
C GLU A 1243 36.95 20.45 15.75
N LEU A 1244 37.10 19.98 14.50
CA LEU A 1244 38.03 18.91 14.14
C LEU A 1244 39.46 19.40 13.91
N ARG A 1245 39.63 20.71 13.64
CA ARG A 1245 40.94 21.37 13.51
C ARG A 1245 41.52 21.79 14.86
N ARG A 1246 40.66 22.02 15.85
CA ARG A 1246 41.02 22.17 17.26
C ARG A 1246 41.25 20.82 17.91
#